data_AF-A0A818AYZ6-F1
#
_entry.id   AF-A0A818AYZ6-F1
#
_cell.length_a   1.000
_cell.length_b   1.000
_cell.length_c   1.000
_cell.angle_alpha   90.00
_cell.angle_beta   90.00
_cell.angle_gamma   90.00
#
_symmetry.space_group_name_H-M   'P 1'
#
loop_
_entity.id
_entity.type
_entity.pdbx_description
1 polymer ?
#
loop_
_entity_poly.entity_id
_entity_poly.type
_entity_poly.pdbx_seq_one_letter_code
_entity_poly.pdbx_strand_id
1 'polypeptide(L)'
;MCSHNLEFQYINPSTQVALFSFSVDKSVSPTNITWNVYYGLMNSSSDTHNWTLFTNMIKYRNIWFFGAYTTNFTASNQLFQENRNIAFWRFEVVYTIGQEKSLSALNFEINQPPTPGICSIAPSNGKTTTKFNISCGGWNDTDGIKDYSFYAEKVIFLMCLAWTKNPDHRLMLGTSLMMRFELRLPAGDGNSSLVVVIMQARDHLNSVTEVNIGNVSVVADTDVINSFVEAIKITSKSNSTMSDKNPLVQLLNNNNSYVTAQVVTTVSQVFNEMNIKSIELAVKMGIPLANIGVSLLGIRKVDMRSESSSNASFYQTMKQELNDHASAREYLMKTMNSSATITSSNILLLQSSSLAQLTQVTNQLTRSTCILASNKCQAISLALQNITAQISFEDTQIIANNIIQCATNVLSTKIIANQVNETMTTITAALKVHLNVGQNMTVNTTAVFVSWEMGLKTFLINKTIHPFDHAQIRLPSTLNSNLSDNDVFSLRSVVQPLALPSRTHSQVNTSMSAMVSFSVLNSNGTEIPIHTDEEHAIEIIIPRDPYFVMPPMTLYNVTSLRDSKQQFYFHLINITQLNENLTVSLHVEMRPSNQKLSYLLIFKFDSEPPLNIEINDIDGWYLLCSSNIASDGIHTYFINNNRTAGRQSIVFGFRELSSNELCSYDLLTPPISDKPFHFSSDYQLRTFTSACYYLDSNNDWQSDGLLVGPMTNHYQTQCFTTHLTTFFSAYSNAPSTVTENAMLPVNDQINVGMNFSSSFHSCHDDDDNNNNTHISAIQR
;
A
#
# COMPACT_ATOMS: atom_id res chain seq x y z
N MET A 1 -34.25 -23.63 -10.71
CA MET A 1 -32.94 -23.84 -10.06
C MET A 1 -32.70 -25.34 -9.96
N CYS A 2 -31.48 -25.82 -10.20
CA CYS A 2 -31.19 -27.26 -10.15
C CYS A 2 -30.35 -27.57 -8.91
N SER A 3 -30.89 -28.35 -7.98
CA SER A 3 -30.15 -29.02 -6.90
C SER A 3 -30.21 -30.52 -7.20
N HIS A 4 -29.05 -31.18 -7.34
CA HIS A 4 -29.03 -32.63 -7.48
C HIS A 4 -29.34 -33.26 -6.12
N ASN A 5 -30.57 -33.76 -5.97
CA ASN A 5 -30.96 -34.81 -5.02
C ASN A 5 -30.93 -34.51 -3.50
N LEU A 6 -30.99 -33.25 -3.05
CA LEU A 6 -31.18 -32.95 -1.61
C LEU A 6 -32.25 -31.88 -1.40
N GLU A 7 -33.11 -32.10 -0.38
CA GLU A 7 -34.11 -31.14 0.09
C GLU A 7 -33.45 -29.88 0.69
N PHE A 8 -32.28 -30.06 1.30
CA PHE A 8 -31.46 -29.01 1.90
C PHE A 8 -30.02 -29.07 1.43
N GLN A 9 -29.42 -27.89 1.24
CA GLN A 9 -28.00 -27.71 1.00
C GLN A 9 -27.31 -27.24 2.29
N TYR A 10 -26.25 -27.91 2.72
CA TYR A 10 -25.51 -27.53 3.92
C TYR A 10 -24.54 -26.39 3.61
N ILE A 11 -24.54 -25.36 4.44
CA ILE A 11 -23.62 -24.23 4.30
C ILE A 11 -23.00 -23.85 5.64
N ASN A 12 -21.74 -23.47 5.59
CA ASN A 12 -21.08 -22.83 6.70
C ASN A 12 -21.66 -21.41 6.92
N PRO A 13 -21.92 -20.98 8.17
CA PRO A 13 -22.38 -19.62 8.47
C PRO A 13 -21.48 -18.49 7.93
N SER A 14 -20.18 -18.75 7.71
CA SER A 14 -19.25 -17.77 7.15
C SER A 14 -19.32 -17.67 5.63
N THR A 15 -20.01 -18.61 4.98
CA THR A 15 -20.16 -18.67 3.53
C THR A 15 -21.32 -17.81 3.05
N GLN A 16 -21.12 -17.12 1.94
CA GLN A 16 -22.19 -16.43 1.23
C GLN A 16 -22.91 -17.37 0.27
N VAL A 17 -24.10 -17.00 -0.18
CA VAL A 17 -24.88 -17.78 -1.13
C VAL A 17 -25.07 -17.00 -2.42
N ALA A 18 -24.51 -17.51 -3.52
CA ALA A 18 -24.74 -17.00 -4.87
C ALA A 18 -25.62 -17.99 -5.65
N LEU A 19 -26.75 -17.51 -6.14
CA LEU A 19 -27.77 -18.29 -6.84
C LEU A 19 -27.97 -17.76 -8.25
N PHE A 20 -28.13 -18.70 -9.17
CA PHE A 20 -28.40 -18.41 -10.57
C PHE A 20 -29.72 -19.05 -10.97
N SER A 21 -30.57 -18.29 -11.64
CA SER A 21 -31.82 -18.76 -12.19
C SER A 21 -31.89 -18.48 -13.68
N PHE A 22 -32.42 -19.43 -14.44
CA PHE A 22 -32.66 -19.29 -15.87
C PHE A 22 -34.00 -19.93 -16.23
N SER A 23 -34.63 -19.42 -17.28
CA SER A 23 -35.80 -20.06 -17.86
C SER A 23 -35.37 -21.30 -18.63
N VAL A 24 -36.05 -22.42 -18.40
CA VAL A 24 -35.84 -23.67 -19.17
C VAL A 24 -36.27 -23.48 -20.62
N ASP A 25 -37.30 -22.66 -20.84
CA ASP A 25 -37.73 -22.26 -22.18
C ASP A 25 -37.06 -20.93 -22.57
N LYS A 26 -36.10 -21.00 -23.50
CA LYS A 26 -35.34 -19.84 -24.00
C LYS A 26 -36.19 -18.91 -24.88
N SER A 27 -37.41 -19.30 -25.25
CA SER A 27 -38.28 -18.51 -26.13
C SER A 27 -39.12 -17.45 -25.41
N VAL A 28 -39.11 -17.44 -24.07
CA VAL A 28 -39.93 -16.54 -23.26
C VAL A 28 -39.07 -15.63 -22.40
N SER A 29 -39.14 -14.32 -22.67
CA SER A 29 -38.48 -13.29 -21.86
C SER A 29 -39.40 -12.87 -20.71
N PRO A 30 -39.00 -13.02 -19.44
CA PRO A 30 -39.82 -12.59 -18.32
C PRO A 30 -39.94 -11.07 -18.27
N THR A 31 -41.10 -10.58 -17.83
CA THR A 31 -41.34 -9.14 -17.63
C THR A 31 -40.72 -8.64 -16.34
N ASN A 32 -40.64 -9.49 -15.32
CA ASN A 32 -40.01 -9.16 -14.04
C ASN A 32 -39.46 -10.41 -13.35
N ILE A 33 -38.36 -10.26 -12.61
CA ILE A 33 -37.76 -11.30 -11.77
C ILE A 33 -37.68 -10.74 -10.35
N THR A 34 -37.99 -11.54 -9.34
CA THR A 34 -37.88 -11.11 -7.94
C THR A 34 -37.42 -12.26 -7.06
N TRP A 35 -36.48 -11.99 -6.17
CA TRP A 35 -36.02 -12.93 -5.15
C TRP A 35 -36.65 -12.63 -3.79
N ASN A 36 -37.16 -13.68 -3.15
CA ASN A 36 -37.67 -13.66 -1.78
C ASN A 36 -36.81 -14.58 -0.91
N VAL A 37 -36.48 -14.11 0.29
CA VAL A 37 -35.72 -14.88 1.28
C VAL A 37 -36.61 -15.17 2.48
N TYR A 38 -36.60 -16.41 2.95
CA TYR A 38 -37.37 -16.86 4.10
C TYR A 38 -36.44 -17.53 5.11
N TYR A 39 -36.82 -17.46 6.38
CA TYR A 39 -36.22 -18.26 7.43
C TYR A 39 -37.22 -19.28 7.96
N GLY A 40 -36.73 -20.47 8.33
CA GLY A 40 -37.54 -21.61 8.75
C GLY A 40 -37.40 -21.89 10.25
N LEU A 41 -38.52 -22.24 10.89
CA LEU A 41 -38.54 -22.93 12.18
C LEU A 41 -39.00 -24.37 11.95
N MET A 42 -38.23 -25.34 12.47
CA MET A 42 -38.61 -26.75 12.40
C MET A 42 -39.74 -27.00 13.38
N ASN A 43 -40.89 -27.45 12.89
CA ASN A 43 -41.97 -27.91 13.75
C ASN A 43 -41.74 -29.37 14.11
N SER A 44 -41.26 -29.62 15.33
CA SER A 44 -40.89 -30.96 15.83
C SER A 44 -42.04 -31.97 15.86
N SER A 45 -43.27 -31.54 15.64
CA SER A 45 -44.47 -32.38 15.64
C SER A 45 -44.92 -32.85 14.25
N SER A 46 -44.46 -32.22 13.17
CA SER A 46 -44.93 -32.50 11.80
C SER A 46 -43.83 -32.68 10.75
N ASP A 47 -42.55 -32.63 11.15
CA ASP A 47 -41.38 -32.64 10.25
C ASP A 47 -41.48 -31.60 9.11
N THR A 48 -42.29 -30.55 9.30
CA THR A 48 -42.51 -29.50 8.30
C THR A 48 -41.91 -28.18 8.77
N HIS A 49 -41.29 -27.46 7.84
CA HIS A 49 -40.70 -26.14 8.09
C HIS A 49 -41.74 -25.04 7.90
N ASN A 50 -41.97 -24.23 8.92
CA ASN A 50 -42.75 -23.01 8.78
C ASN A 50 -41.83 -21.88 8.30
N TRP A 51 -42.04 -21.46 7.05
CA TRP A 51 -41.26 -20.40 6.40
C TRP A 51 -41.85 -19.02 6.68
N THR A 52 -41.03 -18.14 7.25
CA THR A 52 -41.39 -16.73 7.48
C THR A 52 -40.57 -15.84 6.55
N LEU A 53 -41.23 -14.91 5.86
CA LEU A 53 -40.58 -14.01 4.92
C LEU A 53 -39.62 -13.05 5.66
N PHE A 54 -38.40 -12.94 5.15
CA PHE A 54 -37.42 -11.97 5.63
C PHE A 54 -37.72 -10.58 5.03
N THR A 55 -38.53 -9.79 5.72
CA THR A 55 -39.06 -8.51 5.18
C THR A 55 -38.00 -7.41 5.01
N ASN A 56 -36.81 -7.55 5.62
CA ASN A 56 -35.78 -6.53 5.61
C ASN A 56 -34.90 -6.51 4.35
N MET A 57 -35.20 -7.30 3.31
CA MET A 57 -34.42 -7.33 2.08
C MET A 57 -34.25 -5.94 1.43
N ILE A 58 -35.30 -5.10 1.48
CA ILE A 58 -35.25 -3.73 0.91
C ILE A 58 -34.25 -2.85 1.69
N LYS A 59 -34.27 -2.94 3.02
CA LYS A 59 -33.36 -2.19 3.90
C LYS A 59 -31.90 -2.56 3.66
N TYR A 60 -31.63 -3.84 3.39
CA TYR A 60 -30.28 -4.36 3.16
C TYR A 60 -29.94 -4.57 1.68
N ARG A 61 -30.64 -3.88 0.77
CA ARG A 61 -30.35 -3.91 -0.67
C ARG A 61 -28.97 -3.33 -0.93
N ASN A 62 -28.16 -4.04 -1.72
CA ASN A 62 -26.75 -3.74 -1.99
C ASN A 62 -25.86 -3.70 -0.72
N ILE A 63 -26.33 -4.31 0.37
CA ILE A 63 -25.57 -4.49 1.62
C ILE A 63 -25.47 -5.99 1.90
N TRP A 64 -26.62 -6.66 2.08
CA TRP A 64 -26.69 -8.11 2.25
C TRP A 64 -27.18 -8.82 0.99
N PHE A 65 -27.98 -8.13 0.17
CA PHE A 65 -28.63 -8.72 -0.99
C PHE A 65 -28.28 -7.96 -2.26
N PHE A 66 -27.72 -8.67 -3.23
CA PHE A 66 -27.34 -8.15 -4.55
C PHE A 66 -28.12 -8.90 -5.63
N GLY A 67 -28.55 -8.18 -6.67
CA GLY A 67 -29.27 -8.81 -7.79
C GLY A 67 -30.68 -9.33 -7.46
N ALA A 68 -31.36 -8.75 -6.46
CA ALA A 68 -32.72 -9.16 -6.05
C ALA A 68 -33.78 -9.14 -7.18
N TYR A 69 -33.50 -8.48 -8.31
CA TYR A 69 -34.37 -8.38 -9.47
C TYR A 69 -33.74 -8.91 -10.76
N THR A 70 -32.69 -9.72 -10.67
CA THR A 70 -31.98 -10.28 -11.81
C THR A 70 -31.93 -11.81 -11.71
N THR A 71 -31.38 -12.45 -12.74
CA THR A 71 -31.13 -13.89 -12.75
C THR A 71 -30.01 -14.32 -11.79
N ASN A 72 -29.19 -13.38 -11.32
CA ASN A 72 -28.01 -13.64 -10.49
C ASN A 72 -28.23 -12.96 -9.14
N PHE A 73 -28.46 -13.75 -8.11
CA PHE A 73 -28.73 -13.26 -6.77
C PHE A 73 -27.64 -13.67 -5.80
N THR A 74 -27.18 -12.73 -4.98
CA THR A 74 -26.19 -13.01 -3.93
C THR A 74 -26.74 -12.56 -2.58
N ALA A 75 -26.68 -13.44 -1.60
CA ALA A 75 -26.84 -13.13 -0.18
C ALA A 75 -25.48 -13.22 0.53
N SER A 76 -25.05 -12.14 1.18
CA SER A 76 -23.77 -12.11 1.90
C SER A 76 -23.81 -12.98 3.17
N ASN A 77 -22.63 -13.40 3.63
CA ASN A 77 -22.49 -14.17 4.87
C ASN A 77 -22.99 -13.41 6.13
N GLN A 78 -23.07 -12.07 6.08
CA GLN A 78 -23.65 -11.27 7.16
C GLN A 78 -25.09 -11.67 7.48
N LEU A 79 -25.85 -12.13 6.48
CA LEU A 79 -27.21 -12.66 6.71
C LEU A 79 -27.20 -13.77 7.77
N PHE A 80 -26.27 -14.72 7.67
CA PHE A 80 -26.19 -15.87 8.57
C PHE A 80 -25.47 -15.50 9.87
N GLN A 81 -24.43 -14.67 9.80
CA GLN A 81 -23.65 -14.25 10.98
C GLN A 81 -24.46 -13.40 11.96
N GLU A 82 -25.36 -12.53 11.47
CA GLU A 82 -26.25 -11.70 12.30
C GLU A 82 -27.48 -12.48 12.79
N ASN A 83 -27.76 -13.65 12.20
CA ASN A 83 -28.94 -14.46 12.51
C ASN A 83 -28.56 -15.91 12.89
N ARG A 84 -27.53 -16.09 13.73
CA ARG A 84 -26.98 -17.41 14.09
C ARG A 84 -27.97 -18.39 14.72
N ASN A 85 -29.06 -17.88 15.28
CA ASN A 85 -30.11 -18.69 15.90
C ASN A 85 -31.02 -19.36 14.85
N ILE A 86 -30.87 -19.03 13.57
CA ILE A 86 -31.68 -19.53 12.47
C ILE A 86 -30.88 -20.58 11.69
N ALA A 87 -31.27 -21.84 11.81
CA ALA A 87 -30.65 -22.95 11.10
C ALA A 87 -31.13 -23.07 9.65
N PHE A 88 -32.38 -22.71 9.33
CA PHE A 88 -32.97 -23.00 8.02
C PHE A 88 -33.29 -21.74 7.23
N TRP A 89 -32.87 -21.72 5.97
CA TRP A 89 -33.11 -20.62 5.04
C TRP A 89 -33.68 -21.13 3.72
N ARG A 90 -34.56 -20.34 3.11
CA ARG A 90 -35.11 -20.63 1.79
C ARG A 90 -34.98 -19.41 0.89
N PHE A 91 -34.44 -19.64 -0.29
CA PHE A 91 -34.29 -18.62 -1.33
C PHE A 91 -35.20 -18.98 -2.49
N GLU A 92 -36.15 -18.10 -2.79
CA GLU A 92 -37.18 -18.31 -3.80
C GLU A 92 -37.05 -17.25 -4.88
N VAL A 93 -37.05 -17.70 -6.13
CA VAL A 93 -37.12 -16.82 -7.30
C VAL A 93 -38.51 -16.88 -7.91
N VAL A 94 -39.04 -15.70 -8.23
CA VAL A 94 -40.33 -15.49 -8.86
C VAL A 94 -40.10 -14.87 -10.24
N TYR A 95 -40.47 -15.59 -11.29
CA TYR A 95 -40.54 -15.08 -12.66
C TYR A 95 -41.97 -14.63 -12.94
N THR A 96 -42.14 -13.39 -13.39
CA THR A 96 -43.43 -12.90 -13.89
C THR A 96 -43.39 -12.90 -15.41
N ILE A 97 -44.34 -13.58 -16.04
CA ILE A 97 -44.49 -13.70 -17.50
C ILE A 97 -45.92 -13.29 -17.83
N GLY A 98 -46.11 -12.04 -18.25
CA GLY A 98 -47.46 -11.49 -18.43
C GLY A 98 -48.22 -11.43 -17.10
N GLN A 99 -49.29 -12.21 -16.95
CA GLN A 99 -50.05 -12.35 -15.70
C GLN A 99 -49.67 -13.59 -14.89
N GLU A 100 -48.90 -14.51 -15.47
CA GLU A 100 -48.51 -15.75 -14.80
C GLU A 100 -47.24 -15.57 -13.99
N LYS A 101 -47.14 -16.34 -12.90
CA LYS A 101 -45.96 -16.41 -12.05
C LYS A 101 -45.41 -17.82 -12.05
N SER A 102 -44.11 -17.95 -12.30
CA SER A 102 -43.37 -19.19 -12.14
C SER A 102 -42.43 -19.07 -10.94
N LEU A 103 -42.35 -20.13 -10.15
CA LEU A 103 -41.68 -20.15 -8.85
C LEU A 103 -40.65 -21.28 -8.80
N SER A 104 -39.50 -21.01 -8.20
CA SER A 104 -38.52 -22.04 -7.86
C SER A 104 -37.83 -21.65 -6.57
N ALA A 105 -37.49 -22.62 -5.72
CA ALA A 105 -36.82 -22.35 -4.45
C ALA A 105 -35.67 -23.35 -4.19
N LEU A 106 -34.70 -22.91 -3.38
CA LEU A 106 -33.66 -23.74 -2.80
C LEU A 106 -33.66 -23.52 -1.29
N ASN A 107 -33.53 -24.61 -0.54
CA ASN A 107 -33.46 -24.57 0.91
C ASN A 107 -32.04 -24.90 1.38
N PHE A 108 -31.66 -24.28 2.48
CA PHE A 108 -30.35 -24.41 3.08
C PHE A 108 -30.45 -24.66 4.58
N GLU A 109 -29.54 -25.48 5.07
CA GLU A 109 -29.31 -25.72 6.49
C GLU A 109 -27.93 -25.17 6.85
N ILE A 110 -27.88 -24.29 7.84
CA ILE A 110 -26.68 -23.62 8.30
C ILE A 110 -26.00 -24.51 9.33
N ASN A 111 -24.77 -24.90 9.02
CA ASN A 111 -23.97 -25.76 9.87
C ASN A 111 -23.75 -25.14 11.25
N GLN A 112 -23.81 -25.99 12.27
CA GLN A 112 -23.50 -25.59 13.64
C GLN A 112 -22.02 -25.88 13.94
N PRO A 113 -21.35 -25.04 14.73
CA PRO A 113 -19.94 -25.25 15.03
C PRO A 113 -19.74 -26.35 16.10
N PRO A 114 -18.53 -26.94 16.19
CA PRO A 114 -18.19 -27.99 17.16
C PRO A 114 -18.55 -27.63 18.59
N THR A 115 -19.09 -28.59 19.33
CA THR A 115 -19.28 -28.42 20.77
C THR A 115 -17.92 -28.29 21.47
N PRO A 116 -17.73 -27.26 22.32
CA PRO A 116 -16.43 -27.00 22.94
C PRO A 116 -15.96 -28.14 23.83
N GLY A 117 -14.78 -28.68 23.53
CA GLY A 117 -14.05 -29.60 24.41
C GLY A 117 -13.12 -28.88 25.39
N ILE A 118 -12.27 -29.65 26.06
CA ILE A 118 -11.25 -29.15 27.01
C ILE A 118 -9.87 -29.39 26.42
N CYS A 119 -9.00 -28.40 26.52
CA CYS A 119 -7.60 -28.49 26.12
C CYS A 119 -6.68 -27.93 27.21
N SER A 120 -5.47 -28.46 27.28
CA SER A 120 -4.42 -27.99 28.20
C SER A 120 -3.08 -27.94 27.48
N ILE A 121 -2.26 -26.95 27.82
CA ILE A 121 -0.88 -26.80 27.36
C ILE A 121 0.10 -26.91 28.54
N ALA A 122 1.22 -27.62 28.35
CA ALA A 122 2.28 -27.74 29.34
C ALA A 122 3.67 -27.76 28.68
N PRO A 123 4.72 -27.19 29.29
CA PRO A 123 4.71 -26.42 30.55
C PRO A 123 4.06 -25.03 30.40
N SER A 124 3.76 -24.35 31.51
CA SER A 124 3.19 -22.99 31.50
C SER A 124 4.25 -21.88 31.34
N ASN A 125 5.53 -22.25 31.37
CA ASN A 125 6.65 -21.36 31.16
C ASN A 125 7.77 -22.05 30.37
N GLY A 126 8.52 -21.26 29.59
CA GLY A 126 9.65 -21.77 28.83
C GLY A 126 10.38 -20.70 28.04
N LYS A 127 11.26 -21.16 27.17
CA LYS A 127 11.95 -20.33 26.17
C LYS A 127 11.44 -20.65 24.76
N THR A 128 11.84 -19.86 23.78
CA THR A 128 11.52 -20.11 22.35
C THR A 128 11.97 -21.47 21.81
N THR A 129 12.91 -22.13 22.47
CA THR A 129 13.40 -23.48 22.15
C THR A 129 12.65 -24.61 22.88
N THR A 130 11.87 -24.27 23.91
CA THR A 130 11.11 -25.22 24.73
C THR A 130 10.00 -25.89 23.93
N LYS A 131 9.86 -27.21 24.11
CA LYS A 131 8.76 -28.00 23.56
C LYS A 131 7.54 -27.89 24.47
N PHE A 132 6.41 -27.47 23.91
CA PHE A 132 5.13 -27.41 24.59
C PHE A 132 4.21 -28.50 24.06
N ASN A 133 3.61 -29.26 24.96
CA ASN A 133 2.66 -30.31 24.64
C ASN A 133 1.25 -29.82 24.90
N ILE A 134 0.40 -29.96 23.87
CA ILE A 134 -1.03 -29.71 23.96
C ILE A 134 -1.75 -31.06 23.98
N SER A 135 -2.73 -31.16 24.86
CA SER A 135 -3.66 -32.29 24.93
C SER A 135 -5.09 -31.77 24.98
N CYS A 136 -5.93 -32.26 24.09
CA CYS A 136 -7.34 -31.92 23.95
C CYS A 136 -8.23 -33.15 24.11
N GLY A 137 -9.49 -32.94 24.47
CA GLY A 137 -10.50 -34.00 24.56
C GLY A 137 -11.91 -33.46 24.73
N GLY A 138 -12.92 -34.28 24.45
CA GLY A 138 -14.34 -33.91 24.62
C GLY A 138 -14.92 -33.02 23.52
N TRP A 139 -14.21 -32.83 22.40
CA TRP A 139 -14.74 -32.16 21.21
C TRP A 139 -15.68 -33.10 20.45
N ASN A 140 -16.86 -32.61 20.09
CA ASN A 140 -17.85 -33.38 19.36
C ASN A 140 -18.63 -32.51 18.36
N ASP A 141 -18.84 -33.02 17.16
CA ASP A 141 -19.75 -32.46 16.17
C ASP A 141 -20.51 -33.60 15.49
N THR A 142 -21.73 -33.31 15.05
CA THR A 142 -22.59 -34.18 14.25
C THR A 142 -21.97 -34.59 12.92
N ASP A 143 -21.19 -33.72 12.27
CA ASP A 143 -20.49 -34.00 11.02
C ASP A 143 -19.03 -34.45 11.24
N GLY A 144 -18.53 -34.33 12.48
CA GLY A 144 -17.21 -34.77 12.92
C GLY A 144 -16.13 -33.66 12.86
N ILE A 145 -15.06 -33.84 13.65
CA ILE A 145 -13.94 -32.88 13.68
C ILE A 145 -12.95 -33.18 12.56
N LYS A 146 -12.71 -32.19 11.70
CA LYS A 146 -11.75 -32.23 10.60
C LYS A 146 -10.32 -32.00 11.08
N ASP A 147 -10.06 -30.93 11.82
CA ASP A 147 -8.72 -30.57 12.30
C ASP A 147 -8.72 -29.62 13.50
N TYR A 148 -7.56 -29.53 14.15
CA TYR A 148 -7.25 -28.57 15.21
C TYR A 148 -6.15 -27.64 14.74
N SER A 149 -6.41 -26.33 14.77
CA SER A 149 -5.46 -25.28 14.39
C SER A 149 -5.05 -24.46 15.61
N PHE A 150 -3.76 -24.16 15.75
CA PHE A 150 -3.20 -23.48 16.91
C PHE A 150 -2.60 -22.13 16.53
N TYR A 151 -2.92 -21.11 17.32
CA TYR A 151 -2.48 -19.74 17.11
C TYR A 151 -1.86 -19.16 18.39
N ALA A 152 -0.89 -18.27 18.22
CA ALA A 152 -0.36 -17.43 19.28
C ALA A 152 -0.80 -15.98 19.10
N GLU A 153 -1.15 -15.33 20.20
CA GLU A 153 -1.42 -13.90 20.26
C GLU A 153 -0.58 -13.29 21.38
N LYS A 154 0.12 -12.17 21.10
CA LYS A 154 0.83 -11.41 22.13
C LYS A 154 -0.16 -10.55 22.89
N VAL A 155 0.00 -10.43 24.22
CA VAL A 155 -0.89 -9.60 25.04
C VAL A 155 -0.63 -8.12 24.72
N ILE A 156 -1.57 -7.46 24.02
CA ILE A 156 -1.43 -6.05 23.62
C ILE A 156 -1.94 -5.09 24.73
N PHE A 157 -2.82 -5.54 25.63
CA PHE A 157 -3.44 -4.69 26.65
C PHE A 157 -3.39 -5.30 28.05
N LEU A 158 -2.53 -4.78 28.91
CA LEU A 158 -2.32 -5.26 30.29
C LEU A 158 -3.57 -5.16 31.20
N MET A 159 -4.57 -4.36 30.83
CA MET A 159 -5.77 -4.16 31.66
C MET A 159 -6.88 -5.21 31.43
N CYS A 160 -6.76 -6.08 30.44
CA CYS A 160 -7.67 -7.23 30.26
C CYS A 160 -6.84 -8.42 29.77
N LEU A 161 -6.80 -9.52 30.54
CA LEU A 161 -6.31 -10.83 30.08
C LEU A 161 -7.28 -11.47 29.07
N ALA A 162 -7.81 -10.66 28.15
CA ALA A 162 -8.74 -11.03 27.10
C ALA A 162 -8.00 -11.01 25.77
N TRP A 163 -8.20 -12.05 24.98
CA TRP A 163 -7.69 -12.22 23.63
C TRP A 163 -8.60 -11.51 22.63
N THR A 164 -8.03 -11.05 21.50
CA THR A 164 -8.82 -10.39 20.47
C THR A 164 -9.48 -11.40 19.52
N LYS A 165 -10.70 -11.07 19.09
CA LYS A 165 -11.32 -11.76 17.95
C LYS A 165 -10.72 -11.32 16.61
N ASN A 166 -9.85 -10.31 16.59
CA ASN A 166 -9.21 -9.87 15.36
C ASN A 166 -8.16 -10.92 14.91
N PRO A 167 -8.37 -11.60 13.76
CA PRO A 167 -7.41 -12.58 13.25
C PRO A 167 -6.06 -11.97 12.84
N ASP A 168 -6.01 -10.67 12.54
CA ASP A 168 -4.79 -10.00 12.05
C ASP A 168 -3.64 -9.98 13.08
N HIS A 169 -3.94 -10.20 14.36
CA HIS A 169 -2.95 -10.24 15.44
C HIS A 169 -2.48 -11.66 15.79
N ARG A 170 -3.02 -12.68 15.11
CA ARG A 170 -2.78 -14.08 15.42
C ARG A 170 -1.67 -14.65 14.55
N LEU A 171 -0.73 -15.35 15.19
CA LEU A 171 0.33 -16.07 14.51
C LEU A 171 -0.01 -17.55 14.42
N MET A 172 -0.04 -18.11 13.21
CA MET A 172 -0.24 -19.54 13.03
C MET A 172 0.95 -20.34 13.56
N LEU A 173 0.69 -21.30 14.46
CA LEU A 173 1.72 -22.17 15.06
C LEU A 173 1.77 -23.55 14.40
N GLY A 174 0.62 -24.03 13.92
CA GLY A 174 0.51 -25.33 13.27
C GLY A 174 -0.87 -25.96 13.41
N THR A 175 -1.05 -27.11 12.77
CA THR A 175 -2.30 -27.87 12.79
C THR A 175 -2.07 -29.31 13.18
N SER A 176 -3.08 -29.95 13.73
CA SER A 176 -3.09 -31.37 14.07
C SER A 176 -4.41 -32.01 13.70
N LEU A 177 -4.35 -33.23 13.15
CA LEU A 177 -5.53 -34.11 13.06
C LEU A 177 -5.74 -34.91 14.36
N MET A 178 -4.77 -34.88 15.27
CA MET A 178 -4.78 -35.59 16.53
C MET A 178 -5.01 -34.64 17.71
N MET A 179 -5.63 -35.17 18.75
CA MET A 179 -5.89 -34.47 20.01
C MET A 179 -4.63 -34.17 20.85
N ARG A 180 -3.45 -34.62 20.40
CA ARG A 180 -2.15 -34.33 21.03
C ARG A 180 -1.20 -33.71 20.00
N PHE A 181 -0.53 -32.64 20.39
CA PHE A 181 0.34 -31.89 19.48
C PHE A 181 1.53 -31.29 20.23
N GLU A 182 2.72 -31.35 19.64
CA GLU A 182 3.94 -30.71 20.15
C GLU A 182 4.20 -29.45 19.31
N LEU A 183 4.40 -28.31 19.97
CA LEU A 183 4.76 -27.06 19.30
C LEU A 183 5.82 -26.27 20.05
N ARG A 184 6.43 -25.32 19.35
CA ARG A 184 7.29 -24.27 19.93
C ARG A 184 6.58 -22.94 19.82
N LEU A 185 6.61 -22.18 20.91
CA LEU A 185 5.94 -20.89 21.00
C LEU A 185 6.91 -19.74 20.67
N PRO A 186 6.41 -18.65 20.06
CA PRO A 186 7.18 -17.42 19.93
C PRO A 186 7.44 -16.81 21.31
N ALA A 187 8.41 -15.89 21.39
CA ALA A 187 8.59 -15.10 22.61
C ALA A 187 7.36 -14.18 22.82
N GLY A 188 6.93 -14.05 24.07
CA GLY A 188 5.92 -13.07 24.45
C GLY A 188 6.46 -11.64 24.38
N ASP A 189 5.63 -10.67 24.74
CA ASP A 189 6.03 -9.27 24.74
C ASP A 189 7.14 -8.98 25.78
N GLY A 190 7.89 -7.89 25.58
CA GLY A 190 9.02 -7.53 26.45
C GLY A 190 8.65 -7.23 27.91
N ASN A 191 7.37 -7.00 28.21
CA ASN A 191 6.88 -6.63 29.54
C ASN A 191 6.35 -7.83 30.34
N SER A 192 5.50 -8.66 29.74
CA SER A 192 4.86 -9.79 30.43
C SER A 192 5.45 -11.14 30.03
N SER A 193 6.12 -11.21 28.88
CA SER A 193 6.53 -12.47 28.23
C SER A 193 5.36 -13.43 28.02
N LEU A 194 4.11 -12.95 28.09
CA LEU A 194 2.92 -13.80 27.94
C LEU A 194 2.55 -13.97 26.48
N VAL A 195 2.25 -15.20 26.13
CA VAL A 195 1.65 -15.61 24.85
C VAL A 195 0.33 -16.28 25.17
N VAL A 196 -0.75 -15.77 24.60
CA VAL A 196 -2.04 -16.44 24.64
C VAL A 196 -2.08 -17.47 23.53
N VAL A 197 -2.37 -18.72 23.89
CA VAL A 197 -2.48 -19.82 22.93
C VAL A 197 -3.95 -20.11 22.69
N ILE A 198 -4.35 -19.99 21.44
CA ILE A 198 -5.72 -20.19 20.98
C ILE A 198 -5.75 -21.47 20.16
N MET A 199 -6.75 -22.31 20.42
CA MET A 199 -7.05 -23.45 19.57
C MET A 199 -8.38 -23.20 18.85
N GLN A 200 -8.40 -23.51 17.56
CA GLN A 200 -9.61 -23.62 16.76
C GLN A 200 -9.85 -25.10 16.43
N ALA A 201 -11.00 -25.64 16.82
CA ALA A 201 -11.48 -26.92 16.31
C ALA A 201 -12.38 -26.64 15.10
N ARG A 202 -12.10 -27.30 13.99
CA ARG A 202 -12.84 -27.16 12.73
C ARG A 202 -13.53 -28.47 12.40
N ASP A 203 -14.79 -28.40 12.00
CA ASP A 203 -15.54 -29.55 11.50
C ASP A 203 -15.35 -29.81 9.98
N HIS A 204 -16.02 -30.83 9.45
CA HIS A 204 -15.95 -31.20 8.04
C HIS A 204 -16.65 -30.20 7.11
N LEU A 205 -17.59 -29.40 7.63
CA LEU A 205 -18.24 -28.28 6.93
C LEU A 205 -17.55 -26.92 7.20
N ASN A 206 -16.33 -26.95 7.74
CA ASN A 206 -15.45 -25.82 8.06
C ASN A 206 -15.95 -24.84 9.14
N SER A 207 -17.01 -25.15 9.89
CA SER A 207 -17.39 -24.29 11.02
C SER A 207 -16.42 -24.49 12.17
N VAL A 208 -16.16 -23.41 12.90
CA VAL A 208 -15.06 -23.33 13.85
C VAL A 208 -15.55 -22.95 15.24
N THR A 209 -14.98 -23.64 16.23
CA THR A 209 -15.10 -23.27 17.63
C THR A 209 -13.72 -22.95 18.17
N GLU A 210 -13.60 -21.77 18.77
CA GLU A 210 -12.34 -21.24 19.27
C GLU A 210 -12.31 -21.28 20.81
N VAL A 211 -11.18 -21.68 21.38
CA VAL A 211 -10.95 -21.65 22.83
C VAL A 211 -9.56 -21.12 23.16
N ASN A 212 -9.44 -20.34 24.24
CA ASN A 212 -8.15 -20.08 24.87
C ASN A 212 -7.74 -21.32 25.66
N ILE A 213 -6.59 -21.89 25.33
CA ILE A 213 -6.08 -23.13 25.96
C ILE A 213 -4.98 -22.87 26.99
N GLY A 214 -4.50 -21.63 27.11
CA GLY A 214 -3.54 -21.22 28.13
C GLY A 214 -2.82 -19.92 27.82
N ASN A 215 -2.41 -19.24 28.89
CA ASN A 215 -1.50 -18.09 28.84
C ASN A 215 -0.11 -18.60 29.28
N VAL A 216 0.84 -18.64 28.35
CA VAL A 216 2.16 -19.24 28.57
C VAL A 216 3.23 -18.15 28.63
N SER A 217 4.10 -18.19 29.63
CA SER A 217 5.24 -17.28 29.72
C SER A 217 6.41 -17.81 28.89
N VAL A 218 6.73 -17.13 27.79
CA VAL A 218 7.77 -17.55 26.85
C VAL A 218 8.78 -16.42 26.65
N VAL A 219 10.04 -16.68 27.00
CA VAL A 219 11.14 -15.73 26.84
C VAL A 219 12.00 -16.11 25.63
N ALA A 220 12.53 -15.11 24.92
CA ALA A 220 13.48 -15.34 23.84
C ALA A 220 14.75 -16.04 24.37
N ASP A 221 15.18 -17.13 23.72
CA ASP A 221 16.44 -17.81 24.03
C ASP A 221 17.63 -17.08 23.42
N THR A 222 17.92 -15.87 23.91
CA THR A 222 18.91 -14.95 23.34
C THR A 222 20.30 -15.56 23.20
N ASP A 223 20.74 -16.40 24.14
CA ASP A 223 22.05 -17.07 24.07
C ASP A 223 22.13 -18.06 22.88
N VAL A 224 21.05 -18.83 22.68
CA VAL A 224 20.94 -19.77 21.56
C VAL A 224 20.83 -19.04 20.22
N ILE A 225 20.13 -17.90 20.19
CA ILE A 225 20.00 -17.06 18.99
C ILE A 225 21.32 -16.36 18.65
N ASN A 226 22.04 -15.83 19.64
CA ASN A 226 23.34 -15.19 19.43
C ASN A 226 24.38 -16.21 18.94
N SER A 227 24.44 -17.39 19.56
CA SER A 227 25.32 -18.46 19.08
C SER A 227 24.92 -18.99 17.69
N PHE A 228 23.64 -18.89 17.30
CA PHE A 228 23.19 -19.20 15.94
C PHE A 228 23.70 -18.18 14.92
N VAL A 229 23.57 -16.89 15.24
CA VAL A 229 24.12 -15.80 14.42
C VAL A 229 25.64 -15.96 14.26
N GLU A 230 26.36 -16.27 15.35
CA GLU A 230 27.80 -16.55 15.31
C GLU A 230 28.16 -17.77 14.46
N ALA A 231 27.42 -18.87 14.60
CA ALA A 231 27.64 -20.08 13.81
C ALA A 231 27.53 -19.80 12.30
N ILE A 232 26.50 -19.05 11.87
CA ILE A 232 26.28 -18.71 10.46
C ILE A 232 27.39 -17.82 9.89
N LYS A 233 27.92 -16.87 10.68
CA LYS A 233 29.07 -16.03 10.28
C LYS A 233 30.31 -16.87 9.93
N ILE A 234 30.52 -17.95 10.66
CA ILE A 234 31.68 -18.83 10.47
C ILE A 234 31.49 -19.67 9.20
N THR A 235 30.28 -20.14 8.91
CA THR A 235 29.96 -20.95 7.73
C THR A 235 30.10 -20.15 6.42
N SER A 236 29.83 -18.84 6.42
CA SER A 236 30.08 -17.99 5.24
C SER A 236 31.56 -17.75 4.95
N LYS A 237 32.47 -18.13 5.87
CA LYS A 237 33.92 -17.90 5.79
C LYS A 237 34.78 -19.17 5.80
N SER A 238 34.23 -20.35 6.11
CA SER A 238 34.98 -21.62 6.12
C SER A 238 34.08 -22.88 6.12
N ASN A 239 34.57 -23.97 5.52
CA ASN A 239 33.98 -25.33 5.59
C ASN A 239 34.18 -25.97 6.98
N SER A 240 33.58 -25.41 8.04
CA SER A 240 33.73 -25.96 9.41
C SER A 240 32.43 -26.53 9.99
N THR A 241 32.59 -27.59 10.78
CA THR A 241 31.56 -28.42 11.45
C THR A 241 31.01 -27.82 12.74
N MET A 242 31.29 -26.55 13.07
CA MET A 242 30.73 -25.89 14.27
C MET A 242 29.23 -25.57 14.16
N SER A 243 28.68 -25.54 12.93
CA SER A 243 27.26 -25.28 12.67
C SER A 243 26.34 -26.33 13.30
N ASP A 244 26.79 -27.59 13.41
CA ASP A 244 25.93 -28.71 13.81
C ASP A 244 25.65 -28.79 15.32
N LYS A 245 26.32 -27.96 16.14
CA LYS A 245 26.12 -27.97 17.60
C LYS A 245 25.04 -27.00 18.08
N ASN A 246 24.63 -26.03 17.27
CA ASN A 246 23.59 -25.10 17.67
C ASN A 246 22.21 -25.80 17.61
N PRO A 247 21.40 -25.74 18.68
CA PRO A 247 20.09 -26.40 18.72
C PRO A 247 19.13 -25.97 17.61
N LEU A 248 19.18 -24.71 17.17
CA LEU A 248 18.32 -24.21 16.08
C LEU A 248 18.72 -24.81 14.74
N VAL A 249 20.01 -24.94 14.45
CA VAL A 249 20.51 -25.58 13.22
C VAL A 249 20.06 -27.05 13.16
N GLN A 250 20.15 -27.77 14.27
CA GLN A 250 19.68 -29.16 14.36
C GLN A 250 18.19 -29.27 14.08
N LEU A 251 17.38 -28.36 14.63
CA LEU A 251 15.93 -28.34 14.39
C LEU A 251 15.59 -28.00 12.94
N LEU A 252 16.32 -27.07 12.33
CA LEU A 252 16.15 -26.66 10.94
C LEU A 252 16.50 -27.80 9.97
N ASN A 253 17.46 -28.68 10.33
CA ASN A 253 17.89 -29.84 9.53
C ASN A 253 17.05 -31.11 9.77
N ASN A 254 16.01 -31.08 10.60
CA ASN A 254 15.22 -32.25 10.98
C ASN A 254 14.22 -32.73 9.89
N ASN A 255 14.29 -32.20 8.65
CA ASN A 255 13.40 -32.51 7.52
C ASN A 255 11.88 -32.43 7.81
N ASN A 256 11.47 -31.78 8.90
CA ASN A 256 10.07 -31.61 9.29
C ASN A 256 9.63 -30.18 9.01
N SER A 257 8.81 -29.98 7.97
CA SER A 257 8.35 -28.65 7.53
C SER A 257 7.63 -27.87 8.63
N TYR A 258 6.91 -28.53 9.56
CA TYR A 258 6.26 -27.84 10.68
C TYR A 258 7.29 -27.27 11.66
N VAL A 259 8.29 -28.09 12.02
CA VAL A 259 9.35 -27.66 12.94
C VAL A 259 10.20 -26.56 12.31
N THR A 260 10.58 -26.71 11.03
CA THR A 260 11.32 -25.69 10.28
C THR A 260 10.56 -24.37 10.25
N ALA A 261 9.26 -24.39 9.90
CA ALA A 261 8.44 -23.19 9.84
C ALA A 261 8.26 -22.53 11.23
N GLN A 262 8.03 -23.31 12.29
CA GLN A 262 7.96 -22.80 13.66
C GLN A 262 9.28 -22.13 14.08
N VAL A 263 10.42 -22.76 13.83
CA VAL A 263 11.74 -22.19 14.18
C VAL A 263 12.00 -20.90 13.40
N VAL A 264 11.78 -20.91 12.07
CA VAL A 264 11.96 -19.72 11.22
C VAL A 264 11.08 -18.58 11.71
N THR A 265 9.81 -18.85 12.01
CA THR A 265 8.86 -17.86 12.52
C THR A 265 9.36 -17.25 13.82
N THR A 266 9.68 -18.09 14.81
CA THR A 266 10.09 -17.65 16.14
C THR A 266 11.39 -16.86 16.12
N VAL A 267 12.41 -17.31 15.38
CA VAL A 267 13.67 -16.59 15.24
C VAL A 267 13.47 -15.26 14.51
N SER A 268 12.66 -15.25 13.44
CA SER A 268 12.35 -14.03 12.69
C SER A 268 11.66 -12.99 13.56
N GLN A 269 10.72 -13.39 14.42
CA GLN A 269 10.06 -12.46 15.34
C GLN A 269 11.02 -11.82 16.33
N VAL A 270 11.98 -12.58 16.88
CA VAL A 270 13.01 -12.01 17.75
C VAL A 270 13.88 -11.02 16.99
N PHE A 271 14.29 -11.32 15.75
CA PHE A 271 15.00 -10.36 14.90
C PHE A 271 14.15 -9.12 14.56
N ASN A 272 12.83 -9.28 14.37
CA ASN A 272 11.91 -8.17 14.12
C ASN A 272 11.87 -7.22 15.31
N GLU A 273 11.76 -7.75 16.54
CA GLU A 273 11.80 -6.95 17.77
C GLU A 273 13.15 -6.27 18.01
N MET A 274 14.26 -6.98 17.79
CA MET A 274 15.60 -6.40 17.94
C MET A 274 15.79 -5.24 16.95
N ASN A 275 15.35 -5.40 15.69
CA ASN A 275 15.43 -4.33 14.71
C ASN A 275 14.63 -3.07 15.12
N ILE A 276 13.40 -3.24 15.62
CA ILE A 276 12.59 -2.11 16.09
C ILE A 276 13.30 -1.36 17.21
N LYS A 277 13.82 -2.06 18.22
CA LYS A 277 14.57 -1.45 19.33
C LYS A 277 15.83 -0.73 18.84
N SER A 278 16.56 -1.31 17.90
CA SER A 278 17.77 -0.70 17.32
C SER A 278 17.44 0.57 16.52
N ILE A 279 16.33 0.58 15.76
CA ILE A 279 15.86 1.78 15.05
C ILE A 279 15.43 2.87 16.04
N GLU A 280 14.63 2.54 17.06
CA GLU A 280 14.20 3.52 18.06
C GLU A 280 15.38 4.15 18.79
N LEU A 281 16.40 3.36 19.13
CA LEU A 281 17.62 3.85 19.75
C LEU A 281 18.41 4.76 18.80
N ALA A 282 18.54 4.39 17.52
CA ALA A 282 19.22 5.20 16.53
C ALA A 282 18.53 6.55 16.29
N VAL A 283 17.19 6.57 16.23
CA VAL A 283 16.41 7.81 16.14
C VAL A 283 16.62 8.68 17.39
N LYS A 284 16.61 8.09 18.60
CA LYS A 284 16.93 8.82 19.84
C LYS A 284 18.35 9.40 19.85
N MET A 285 19.29 8.77 19.14
CA MET A 285 20.67 9.23 19.00
C MET A 285 20.86 10.23 17.84
N GLY A 286 19.78 10.65 17.18
CA GLY A 286 19.80 11.67 16.12
C GLY A 286 20.06 11.14 14.71
N ILE A 287 20.14 9.81 14.51
CA ILE A 287 20.32 9.22 13.19
C ILE A 287 18.96 9.25 12.45
N PRO A 288 18.85 9.93 11.30
CA PRO A 288 17.60 9.97 10.54
C PRO A 288 17.16 8.57 10.08
N LEU A 289 15.86 8.29 10.11
CA LEU A 289 15.27 7.03 9.59
C LEU A 289 15.69 6.74 8.15
N ALA A 290 15.83 7.78 7.32
CA ALA A 290 16.30 7.67 5.94
C ALA A 290 17.73 7.07 5.82
N ASN A 291 18.55 7.16 6.88
CA ASN A 291 19.90 6.60 6.91
C ASN A 291 19.94 5.14 7.42
N ILE A 292 18.87 4.68 8.07
CA ILE A 292 18.73 3.33 8.63
C ILE A 292 17.90 2.44 7.70
N GLY A 293 16.97 3.05 6.97
CA GLY A 293 16.20 2.40 5.92
C GLY A 293 17.10 1.99 4.76
N VAL A 294 16.92 0.77 4.29
CA VAL A 294 17.36 0.44 2.94
C VAL A 294 16.39 1.17 2.02
N SER A 295 16.81 2.32 1.49
CA SER A 295 16.33 2.69 0.16
C SER A 295 16.74 1.52 -0.73
N LEU A 296 15.77 0.67 -1.09
CA LEU A 296 15.95 -0.47 -2.00
C LEU A 296 16.42 -0.01 -3.37
N LEU A 297 16.40 1.30 -3.59
CA LEU A 297 17.15 2.03 -4.60
C LEU A 297 18.46 2.53 -4.00
N GLY A 298 19.52 1.77 -4.21
CA GLY A 298 20.86 2.32 -4.07
C GLY A 298 20.97 3.54 -4.96
N ILE A 299 21.04 4.73 -4.34
CA ILE A 299 21.84 5.91 -4.69
C ILE A 299 21.57 6.93 -3.57
N ARG A 300 22.37 6.83 -2.51
CA ARG A 300 23.08 7.94 -1.85
C ARG A 300 23.82 7.34 -0.66
N LYS A 301 25.12 7.09 -0.84
CA LYS A 301 26.04 7.25 0.27
C LYS A 301 25.95 8.72 0.64
N VAL A 302 25.11 9.06 1.63
CA VAL A 302 25.34 10.31 2.35
C VAL A 302 26.61 10.06 3.14
N ASP A 303 27.73 10.58 2.63
CA ASP A 303 28.97 10.67 3.39
C ASP A 303 28.70 11.59 4.58
N MET A 304 28.29 11.01 5.71
CA MET A 304 28.22 11.70 6.99
C MET A 304 29.66 11.93 7.49
N ARG A 305 30.34 12.92 6.93
CA ARG A 305 31.66 13.38 7.42
C ARG A 305 31.58 14.42 8.53
N SER A 306 30.38 14.76 9.03
CA SER A 306 30.22 15.83 10.01
C SER A 306 29.25 15.47 11.14
N GLU A 307 29.55 14.46 11.95
CA GLU A 307 28.91 14.32 13.27
C GLU A 307 29.87 13.68 14.28
N SER A 308 29.70 14.04 15.55
CA SER A 308 30.60 13.75 16.68
C SER A 308 31.03 12.27 16.77
N SER A 309 32.27 12.03 17.23
CA SER A 309 32.92 10.71 17.30
C SER A 309 32.14 9.61 18.03
N SER A 310 31.17 9.95 18.88
CA SER A 310 30.27 9.01 19.56
C SER A 310 29.16 8.43 18.68
N ASN A 311 28.66 9.18 17.69
CA ASN A 311 27.56 8.73 16.81
C ASN A 311 28.09 7.77 15.73
N ALA A 312 29.34 7.96 15.30
CA ALA A 312 29.98 7.15 14.28
C ALA A 312 30.22 5.69 14.74
N SER A 313 30.66 5.48 15.98
CA SER A 313 30.91 4.14 16.53
C SER A 313 29.62 3.35 16.71
N PHE A 314 28.57 3.98 17.26
CA PHE A 314 27.25 3.37 17.39
C PHE A 314 26.66 2.98 16.03
N TYR A 315 26.72 3.89 15.04
CA TYR A 315 26.25 3.62 13.69
C TYR A 315 26.99 2.44 13.04
N GLN A 316 28.31 2.33 13.25
CA GLN A 316 29.10 1.21 12.76
C GLN A 316 28.71 -0.12 13.41
N THR A 317 28.50 -0.15 14.73
CA THR A 317 28.01 -1.32 15.46
C THR A 317 26.62 -1.74 14.97
N MET A 318 25.69 -0.79 14.84
CA MET A 318 24.35 -1.04 14.31
C MET A 318 24.38 -1.61 12.89
N LYS A 319 25.22 -1.06 12.01
CA LYS A 319 25.38 -1.56 10.64
C LYS A 319 25.92 -2.99 10.61
N GLN A 320 26.84 -3.32 11.52
CA GLN A 320 27.36 -4.68 11.65
C GLN A 320 26.25 -5.65 12.10
N GLU A 321 25.48 -5.28 13.13
CA GLU A 321 24.34 -6.06 13.61
C GLU A 321 23.30 -6.32 12.51
N LEU A 322 22.97 -5.30 11.71
CA LEU A 322 22.06 -5.44 10.56
C LEU A 322 22.57 -6.46 9.53
N ASN A 323 23.86 -6.42 9.20
CA ASN A 323 24.46 -7.38 8.26
C ASN A 323 24.48 -8.81 8.81
N ASP A 324 24.69 -8.94 10.12
CA ASP A 324 24.72 -10.23 10.81
C ASP A 324 23.32 -10.88 10.82
N HIS A 325 22.29 -10.10 11.16
CA HIS A 325 20.90 -10.54 11.08
C HIS A 325 20.47 -10.82 9.63
N ALA A 326 20.94 -10.03 8.66
CA ALA A 326 20.67 -10.29 7.25
C ALA A 326 21.25 -11.63 6.76
N SER A 327 22.45 -11.97 7.21
CA SER A 327 23.08 -13.27 6.92
C SER A 327 22.30 -14.43 7.54
N ALA A 328 21.81 -14.24 8.78
CA ALA A 328 20.97 -15.22 9.45
C ALA A 328 19.62 -15.43 8.74
N ARG A 329 18.95 -14.36 8.29
CA ARG A 329 17.72 -14.44 7.49
C ARG A 329 17.93 -15.15 6.16
N GLU A 330 19.06 -14.89 5.49
CA GLU A 330 19.38 -15.59 4.24
C GLU A 330 19.52 -17.11 4.47
N TYR A 331 20.15 -17.53 5.57
CA TYR A 331 20.22 -18.94 5.95
C TYR A 331 18.83 -19.54 6.20
N LEU A 332 17.99 -18.87 7.01
CA LEU A 332 16.62 -19.31 7.29
C LEU A 332 15.80 -19.42 5.99
N MET A 333 15.97 -18.49 5.06
CA MET A 333 15.29 -18.48 3.77
C MET A 333 15.74 -19.66 2.89
N LYS A 334 17.04 -19.97 2.87
CA LYS A 334 17.57 -21.16 2.17
C LYS A 334 16.95 -22.43 2.74
N THR A 335 16.90 -22.58 4.06
CA THR A 335 16.27 -23.75 4.70
C THR A 335 14.78 -23.85 4.36
N MET A 336 14.03 -22.74 4.40
CA MET A 336 12.62 -22.71 4.00
C MET A 336 12.41 -23.14 2.54
N ASN A 337 13.32 -22.76 1.64
CA ASN A 337 13.26 -23.17 0.24
C ASN A 337 13.61 -24.65 0.03
N SER A 338 14.51 -25.20 0.85
CA SER A 338 14.84 -26.63 0.84
C SER A 338 13.80 -27.50 1.57
N SER A 339 12.92 -26.93 2.39
CA SER A 339 11.88 -27.68 3.11
C SER A 339 10.86 -28.32 2.15
N ALA A 340 10.29 -29.47 2.54
CA ALA A 340 9.53 -30.37 1.69
C ALA A 340 8.37 -29.72 0.90
N THR A 341 7.95 -30.43 -0.15
CA THR A 341 6.84 -30.08 -1.05
C THR A 341 5.56 -29.74 -0.29
N ILE A 342 4.83 -28.77 -0.82
CA ILE A 342 3.51 -28.37 -0.33
C ILE A 342 2.55 -29.55 -0.51
N THR A 343 2.15 -30.19 0.58
CA THR A 343 1.29 -31.40 0.55
C THR A 343 -0.09 -31.19 1.15
N SER A 344 -0.36 -30.06 1.83
CA SER A 344 -1.67 -29.75 2.41
C SER A 344 -1.91 -28.24 2.52
N SER A 345 -3.18 -27.86 2.68
CA SER A 345 -3.63 -26.50 2.98
C SER A 345 -2.99 -25.93 4.25
N ASN A 346 -2.78 -26.78 5.26
CA ASN A 346 -2.25 -26.36 6.54
C ASN A 346 -0.75 -26.01 6.47
N ILE A 347 0.01 -26.74 5.63
CA ILE A 347 1.41 -26.41 5.37
C ILE A 347 1.52 -25.11 4.57
N LEU A 348 0.59 -24.84 3.64
CA LEU A 348 0.51 -23.55 2.94
C LEU A 348 0.27 -22.39 3.91
N LEU A 349 -0.69 -22.54 4.81
CA LEU A 349 -1.01 -21.55 5.83
C LEU A 349 0.22 -21.25 6.70
N LEU A 350 0.89 -22.30 7.18
CA LEU A 350 2.07 -22.15 8.03
C LEU A 350 3.26 -21.55 7.28
N GLN A 351 3.60 -22.05 6.08
CA GLN A 351 4.74 -21.53 5.30
C GLN A 351 4.53 -20.10 4.84
N SER A 352 3.31 -19.73 4.40
CA SER A 352 3.00 -18.34 4.04
C SER A 352 3.18 -17.40 5.23
N SER A 353 2.64 -17.76 6.40
CA SER A 353 2.82 -17.01 7.65
C SER A 353 4.30 -16.86 8.02
N SER A 354 5.09 -17.94 7.93
CA SER A 354 6.54 -17.88 8.22
C SER A 354 7.30 -16.96 7.27
N LEU A 355 6.94 -16.91 5.98
CA LEU A 355 7.56 -16.02 4.99
C LEU A 355 7.24 -14.56 5.26
N ALA A 356 6.00 -14.24 5.62
CA ALA A 356 5.62 -12.89 6.01
C ALA A 356 6.47 -12.39 7.20
N GLN A 357 6.65 -13.24 8.22
CA GLN A 357 7.48 -12.92 9.40
C GLN A 357 8.98 -12.79 9.06
N LEU A 358 9.50 -13.69 8.21
CA LEU A 358 10.91 -13.70 7.78
C LEU A 358 11.27 -12.47 6.93
N THR A 359 10.33 -11.95 6.16
CA THR A 359 10.55 -10.80 5.26
C THR A 359 10.15 -9.46 5.87
N GLN A 360 9.49 -9.44 7.04
CA GLN A 360 8.95 -8.22 7.65
C GLN A 360 9.97 -7.07 7.79
N VAL A 361 11.23 -7.41 8.11
CA VAL A 361 12.30 -6.42 8.29
C VAL A 361 13.09 -6.24 7.00
N THR A 362 12.65 -5.28 6.19
CA THR A 362 13.19 -5.05 4.83
C THR A 362 14.65 -4.60 4.81
N ASN A 363 15.11 -3.87 5.84
CA ASN A 363 16.51 -3.42 5.96
C ASN A 363 17.49 -4.55 6.35
N GLN A 364 17.00 -5.76 6.61
CA GLN A 364 17.80 -6.97 6.85
C GLN A 364 17.65 -7.99 5.70
N LEU A 365 17.04 -7.63 4.57
CA LEU A 365 16.91 -8.55 3.43
C LEU A 365 18.08 -8.37 2.47
N THR A 366 18.87 -9.43 2.30
CA THR A 366 19.88 -9.47 1.23
C THR A 366 19.20 -9.64 -0.13
N ARG A 367 19.88 -9.25 -1.22
CA ARG A 367 19.39 -9.52 -2.58
C ARG A 367 19.06 -11.00 -2.82
N SER A 368 19.90 -11.89 -2.28
CA SER A 368 19.69 -13.35 -2.30
C SER A 368 18.41 -13.75 -1.57
N THR A 369 18.19 -13.20 -0.37
CA THR A 369 16.94 -13.39 0.41
C THR A 369 15.72 -12.93 -0.39
N CYS A 370 15.76 -11.74 -0.99
CA CYS A 370 14.63 -11.23 -1.79
C CYS A 370 14.30 -12.13 -2.99
N ILE A 371 15.30 -12.62 -3.73
CA ILE A 371 15.08 -13.54 -4.86
C ILE A 371 14.49 -14.87 -4.38
N LEU A 372 15.06 -15.46 -3.32
CA LEU A 372 14.61 -16.72 -2.77
C LEU A 372 13.19 -16.64 -2.22
N ALA A 373 12.86 -15.56 -1.51
CA ALA A 373 11.54 -15.29 -0.98
C ALA A 373 10.51 -15.03 -2.10
N SER A 374 10.86 -14.22 -3.11
CA SER A 374 10.02 -13.98 -4.29
C SER A 374 9.65 -15.29 -4.99
N ASN A 375 10.63 -16.15 -5.28
CA ASN A 375 10.39 -17.46 -5.89
C ASN A 375 9.49 -18.36 -5.04
N LYS A 376 9.67 -18.36 -3.71
CA LYS A 376 8.84 -19.15 -2.80
C LYS A 376 7.42 -18.63 -2.72
N CYS A 377 7.23 -17.30 -2.68
CA CYS A 377 5.93 -16.65 -2.65
C CYS A 377 5.16 -16.91 -3.96
N GLN A 378 5.85 -16.92 -5.11
CA GLN A 378 5.29 -17.40 -6.38
C GLN A 378 4.89 -18.89 -6.30
N ALA A 379 5.76 -19.77 -5.81
CA ALA A 379 5.45 -21.20 -5.70
C ALA A 379 4.24 -21.50 -4.80
N ILE A 380 4.13 -20.82 -3.66
CA ILE A 380 2.98 -20.94 -2.76
C ILE A 380 1.72 -20.36 -3.42
N SER A 381 1.81 -19.26 -4.17
CA SER A 381 0.66 -18.69 -4.89
C SER A 381 0.08 -19.67 -5.92
N LEU A 382 0.94 -20.38 -6.67
CA LEU A 382 0.53 -21.40 -7.64
C LEU A 382 -0.12 -22.60 -6.94
N ALA A 383 0.47 -23.05 -5.83
CA ALA A 383 -0.10 -24.12 -5.04
C ALA A 383 -1.46 -23.74 -4.44
N LEU A 384 -1.62 -22.50 -3.95
CA LEU A 384 -2.90 -21.97 -3.48
C LEU A 384 -3.93 -22.01 -4.60
N GLN A 385 -3.60 -21.47 -5.79
CA GLN A 385 -4.51 -21.44 -6.94
C GLN A 385 -5.05 -22.84 -7.28
N ASN A 386 -4.20 -23.87 -7.22
CA ASN A 386 -4.58 -25.24 -7.53
C ASN A 386 -5.55 -25.87 -6.51
N ILE A 387 -5.47 -25.46 -5.23
CA ILE A 387 -6.31 -26.05 -4.17
C ILE A 387 -7.45 -25.14 -3.73
N THR A 388 -7.55 -23.93 -4.27
CA THR A 388 -8.45 -22.89 -3.74
C THR A 388 -9.91 -23.33 -3.71
N ALA A 389 -10.36 -24.09 -4.71
CA ALA A 389 -11.72 -24.63 -4.76
C ALA A 389 -12.02 -25.70 -3.70
N GLN A 390 -11.01 -26.22 -3.00
CA GLN A 390 -11.11 -27.31 -2.02
C GLN A 390 -10.87 -26.83 -0.57
N ILE A 391 -10.50 -25.56 -0.38
CA ILE A 391 -10.24 -24.97 0.94
C ILE A 391 -11.26 -23.87 1.24
N SER A 392 -11.36 -23.52 2.52
CA SER A 392 -12.26 -22.45 2.95
C SER A 392 -11.80 -21.08 2.41
N PHE A 393 -12.75 -20.16 2.27
CA PHE A 393 -12.44 -18.78 1.87
C PHE A 393 -11.51 -18.13 2.89
N GLU A 394 -11.71 -18.41 4.18
CA GLU A 394 -10.92 -17.88 5.29
C GLU A 394 -9.45 -18.31 5.18
N ASP A 395 -9.19 -19.60 4.92
CA ASP A 395 -7.81 -20.09 4.74
C ASP A 395 -7.17 -19.47 3.49
N THR A 396 -7.94 -19.35 2.39
CA THR A 396 -7.48 -18.70 1.17
C THR A 396 -7.08 -17.25 1.43
N GLN A 397 -7.90 -16.53 2.19
CA GLN A 397 -7.68 -15.14 2.57
C GLN A 397 -6.42 -14.99 3.43
N ILE A 398 -6.23 -15.82 4.46
CA ILE A 398 -5.04 -15.76 5.34
C ILE A 398 -3.77 -16.06 4.53
N ILE A 399 -3.79 -17.10 3.69
CA ILE A 399 -2.65 -17.45 2.83
C ILE A 399 -2.34 -16.30 1.87
N ALA A 400 -3.36 -15.75 1.21
CA ALA A 400 -3.20 -14.62 0.28
C ALA A 400 -2.59 -13.40 0.98
N ASN A 401 -3.12 -12.99 2.13
CA ASN A 401 -2.61 -11.87 2.92
C ASN A 401 -1.11 -12.04 3.23
N ASN A 402 -0.71 -13.23 3.71
CA ASN A 402 0.67 -13.52 4.06
C ASN A 402 1.62 -13.52 2.85
N ILE A 403 1.19 -14.11 1.71
CA ILE A 403 2.01 -14.11 0.48
C ILE A 403 2.16 -12.69 -0.07
N ILE A 404 1.08 -11.89 -0.03
CA ILE A 404 1.12 -10.50 -0.46
C ILE A 404 2.10 -9.73 0.40
N GLN A 405 2.01 -9.84 1.73
CA GLN A 405 2.95 -9.20 2.64
C GLN A 405 4.40 -9.61 2.34
N CYS A 406 4.67 -10.90 2.09
CA CYS A 406 5.98 -11.36 1.63
C CYS A 406 6.42 -10.66 0.33
N ALA A 407 5.59 -10.72 -0.70
CA ALA A 407 5.88 -10.21 -2.03
C ALA A 407 6.16 -8.70 -2.00
N THR A 408 5.45 -7.97 -1.15
CA THR A 408 5.63 -6.53 -0.99
C THR A 408 6.87 -6.18 -0.18
N ASN A 409 7.22 -6.98 0.83
CA ASN A 409 8.45 -6.78 1.60
C ASN A 409 9.72 -6.96 0.76
N VAL A 410 9.69 -7.80 -0.28
CA VAL A 410 10.86 -8.08 -1.13
C VAL A 410 10.95 -7.20 -2.38
N LEU A 411 9.94 -6.35 -2.62
CA LEU A 411 9.83 -5.50 -3.80
C LEU A 411 10.96 -4.47 -3.83
N SER A 412 11.99 -4.72 -4.65
CA SER A 412 13.24 -3.95 -4.59
C SER A 412 13.91 -3.71 -5.95
N THR A 413 13.59 -4.50 -6.97
CA THR A 413 14.18 -4.39 -8.32
C THR A 413 13.15 -4.75 -9.38
N LYS A 414 13.37 -4.34 -10.63
CA LYS A 414 12.49 -4.68 -11.78
C LYS A 414 12.26 -6.19 -11.95
N ILE A 415 13.29 -7.02 -11.75
CA ILE A 415 13.16 -8.48 -11.86
C ILE A 415 12.16 -9.00 -10.82
N ILE A 416 12.30 -8.54 -9.58
CA ILE A 416 11.41 -8.91 -8.49
C ILE A 416 10.02 -8.29 -8.70
N ALA A 417 9.92 -7.06 -9.21
CA ALA A 417 8.64 -6.40 -9.49
C ALA A 417 7.79 -7.20 -10.49
N ASN A 418 8.39 -7.75 -11.54
CA ASN A 418 7.69 -8.63 -12.47
C ASN A 418 7.16 -9.90 -11.78
N GLN A 419 8.00 -10.56 -10.95
CA GLN A 419 7.59 -11.75 -10.21
C GLN A 419 6.51 -11.45 -9.15
N VAL A 420 6.57 -10.28 -8.50
CA VAL A 420 5.56 -9.82 -7.54
C VAL A 420 4.23 -9.56 -8.27
N ASN A 421 4.27 -8.98 -9.46
CA ASN A 421 3.07 -8.78 -10.29
C ASN A 421 2.46 -10.12 -10.75
N GLU A 422 3.29 -11.09 -11.15
CA GLU A 422 2.83 -12.45 -11.45
C GLU A 422 2.19 -13.10 -10.21
N THR A 423 2.85 -13.02 -9.06
CA THR A 423 2.34 -13.52 -7.77
C THR A 423 0.99 -12.90 -7.44
N MET A 424 0.85 -11.59 -7.59
CA MET A 424 -0.42 -10.88 -7.39
C MET A 424 -1.51 -11.32 -8.35
N THR A 425 -1.16 -11.58 -9.61
CA THR A 425 -2.11 -12.07 -10.62
C THR A 425 -2.61 -13.47 -10.27
N THR A 426 -1.70 -14.35 -9.84
CA THR A 426 -2.04 -15.72 -9.38
C THR A 426 -2.91 -15.70 -8.14
N ILE A 427 -2.58 -14.85 -7.14
CA ILE A 427 -3.41 -14.69 -5.93
C ILE A 427 -4.78 -14.11 -6.29
N THR A 428 -4.84 -13.12 -7.19
CA THR A 428 -6.11 -12.58 -7.68
C THR A 428 -6.97 -13.69 -8.31
N ALA A 429 -6.36 -14.57 -9.11
CA ALA A 429 -7.06 -15.69 -9.72
C ALA A 429 -7.56 -16.71 -8.68
N ALA A 430 -6.77 -16.99 -7.65
CA ALA A 430 -7.20 -17.81 -6.52
C ALA A 430 -8.40 -17.17 -5.79
N LEU A 431 -8.27 -15.93 -5.34
CA LEU A 431 -9.31 -15.22 -4.59
C LEU A 431 -10.62 -15.07 -5.38
N LYS A 432 -10.54 -14.87 -6.70
CA LYS A 432 -11.72 -14.81 -7.59
C LYS A 432 -12.61 -16.05 -7.51
N VAL A 433 -12.08 -17.22 -7.17
CA VAL A 433 -12.89 -18.44 -7.00
C VAL A 433 -13.89 -18.28 -5.85
N HIS A 434 -13.55 -17.49 -4.84
CA HIS A 434 -14.40 -17.26 -3.67
C HIS A 434 -15.14 -15.92 -3.67
N LEU A 435 -14.71 -14.97 -4.51
CA LEU A 435 -15.33 -13.65 -4.62
C LEU A 435 -16.54 -13.68 -5.58
N ASN A 436 -17.70 -13.23 -5.10
CA ASN A 436 -18.91 -13.01 -5.91
C ASN A 436 -19.28 -11.53 -6.01
N VAL A 437 -20.17 -11.19 -6.94
CA VAL A 437 -20.66 -9.82 -7.17
C VAL A 437 -21.11 -9.17 -5.86
N GLY A 438 -20.61 -7.97 -5.59
CA GLY A 438 -20.89 -7.18 -4.39
C GLY A 438 -19.90 -7.41 -3.24
N GLN A 439 -18.95 -8.36 -3.39
CA GLN A 439 -17.92 -8.57 -2.39
C GLN A 439 -16.66 -7.78 -2.68
N ASN A 440 -15.98 -7.43 -1.60
CA ASN A 440 -14.62 -6.97 -1.61
C ASN A 440 -13.71 -7.85 -0.75
N MET A 441 -12.43 -7.74 -1.01
CA MET A 441 -11.38 -8.22 -0.13
C MET A 441 -10.30 -7.15 -0.09
N THR A 442 -9.78 -6.90 1.11
CA THR A 442 -8.68 -5.95 1.32
C THR A 442 -7.53 -6.66 2.00
N VAL A 443 -6.33 -6.43 1.51
CA VAL A 443 -5.07 -6.78 2.15
C VAL A 443 -4.42 -5.45 2.53
N ASN A 444 -4.32 -5.20 3.83
CA ASN A 444 -3.67 -4.02 4.36
C ASN A 444 -2.39 -4.44 5.09
N THR A 445 -1.25 -4.06 4.54
CA THR A 445 0.06 -4.30 5.17
C THR A 445 0.75 -2.98 5.45
N THR A 446 1.82 -3.00 6.23
CA THR A 446 2.64 -1.79 6.49
C THR A 446 3.27 -1.19 5.24
N ALA A 447 3.36 -1.95 4.14
CA ALA A 447 4.07 -1.55 2.93
C ALA A 447 3.17 -1.46 1.70
N VAL A 448 1.99 -2.08 1.68
CA VAL A 448 1.09 -2.06 0.52
C VAL A 448 -0.33 -2.29 1.00
N PHE A 449 -1.27 -1.54 0.42
CA PHE A 449 -2.68 -1.85 0.45
C PHE A 449 -3.10 -2.43 -0.89
N VAL A 450 -3.85 -3.52 -0.89
CA VAL A 450 -4.53 -4.03 -2.08
C VAL A 450 -5.99 -4.29 -1.78
N SER A 451 -6.88 -3.92 -2.68
CA SER A 451 -8.27 -4.34 -2.64
C SER A 451 -8.70 -4.98 -3.95
N TRP A 452 -9.59 -5.96 -3.82
CA TRP A 452 -10.35 -6.52 -4.93
C TRP A 452 -11.83 -6.33 -4.66
N GLU A 453 -12.60 -6.06 -5.70
CA GLU A 453 -14.06 -6.02 -5.61
C GLU A 453 -14.67 -6.63 -6.87
N MET A 454 -15.68 -7.47 -6.72
CA MET A 454 -16.42 -8.03 -7.86
C MET A 454 -17.67 -7.20 -8.11
N GLY A 455 -17.88 -6.77 -9.35
CA GLY A 455 -18.97 -5.86 -9.69
C GLY A 455 -19.56 -6.06 -11.08
N LEU A 456 -20.65 -5.34 -11.33
CA LEU A 456 -21.28 -5.16 -12.64
C LEU A 456 -21.00 -3.75 -13.16
N LYS A 457 -21.09 -3.52 -14.47
CA LYS A 457 -20.79 -2.22 -15.10
C LYS A 457 -21.46 -1.03 -14.41
N THR A 458 -22.71 -1.20 -14.00
CA THR A 458 -23.50 -0.17 -13.29
C THR A 458 -22.86 0.28 -11.98
N PHE A 459 -21.99 -0.52 -11.37
CA PHE A 459 -21.27 -0.16 -10.15
C PHE A 459 -20.14 0.84 -10.41
N LEU A 460 -19.61 0.96 -11.63
CA LEU A 460 -18.50 1.87 -11.92
C LEU A 460 -18.94 3.33 -12.05
N ILE A 461 -20.18 3.57 -12.44
CA ILE A 461 -20.70 4.91 -12.72
C ILE A 461 -20.75 5.74 -11.42
N ASN A 462 -20.12 6.92 -11.40
CA ASN A 462 -20.02 7.79 -10.23
C ASN A 462 -19.43 7.11 -8.99
N LYS A 463 -18.65 6.04 -9.17
CA LYS A 463 -18.06 5.32 -8.05
C LYS A 463 -16.90 6.11 -7.48
N THR A 464 -16.95 6.35 -6.18
CA THR A 464 -15.80 6.78 -5.39
C THR A 464 -15.20 5.59 -4.67
N ILE A 465 -13.90 5.46 -4.78
CA ILE A 465 -13.11 4.36 -4.21
C ILE A 465 -12.09 4.99 -3.29
N HIS A 466 -11.99 4.44 -2.08
CA HIS A 466 -11.01 4.83 -1.08
C HIS A 466 -10.10 3.64 -0.84
N PRO A 467 -9.02 3.48 -1.63
CA PRO A 467 -8.12 2.35 -1.48
C PRO A 467 -7.50 2.36 -0.09
N PHE A 468 -6.88 3.44 0.34
CA PHE A 468 -6.25 3.51 1.66
C PHE A 468 -5.97 4.95 2.07
N ASP A 469 -6.14 5.25 3.36
CA ASP A 469 -5.85 6.56 3.94
C ASP A 469 -6.56 7.71 3.16
N HIS A 470 -5.82 8.72 2.70
CA HIS A 470 -6.34 9.84 1.92
C HIS A 470 -6.34 9.59 0.40
N ALA A 471 -5.97 8.38 -0.06
CA ALA A 471 -6.05 8.04 -1.48
C ALA A 471 -7.52 7.91 -1.92
N GLN A 472 -7.84 8.48 -3.08
CA GLN A 472 -9.19 8.45 -3.62
C GLN A 472 -9.15 8.33 -5.13
N ILE A 473 -10.07 7.55 -5.70
CA ILE A 473 -10.35 7.51 -7.13
C ILE A 473 -11.83 7.73 -7.31
N ARG A 474 -12.20 8.70 -8.14
CA ARG A 474 -13.59 9.01 -8.47
C ARG A 474 -13.80 8.85 -9.96
N LEU A 475 -14.61 7.87 -10.30
CA LEU A 475 -15.05 7.63 -11.66
C LEU A 475 -16.19 8.59 -12.03
N PRO A 476 -16.23 9.10 -13.27
CA PRO A 476 -17.29 9.98 -13.75
C PRO A 476 -18.62 9.24 -13.98
N SER A 477 -19.65 10.00 -14.35
CA SER A 477 -20.96 9.47 -14.74
C SER A 477 -20.98 8.78 -16.11
N THR A 478 -20.01 9.08 -16.97
CA THR A 478 -19.90 8.60 -18.34
C THR A 478 -18.58 7.86 -18.52
N LEU A 479 -18.65 6.59 -18.91
CA LEU A 479 -17.49 5.72 -19.08
C LEU A 479 -17.59 5.00 -20.42
N ASN A 480 -16.52 5.09 -21.24
CA ASN A 480 -16.40 4.30 -22.46
C ASN A 480 -15.67 2.99 -22.14
N SER A 481 -16.39 1.87 -22.25
CA SER A 481 -15.83 0.54 -22.09
C SER A 481 -16.59 -0.48 -22.92
N ASN A 482 -15.90 -1.56 -23.30
CA ASN A 482 -16.48 -2.69 -24.03
C ASN A 482 -17.33 -3.62 -23.14
N LEU A 483 -17.63 -3.22 -21.89
CA LEU A 483 -18.43 -4.00 -20.96
C LEU A 483 -19.91 -3.93 -21.29
N SER A 484 -20.57 -5.08 -21.28
CA SER A 484 -22.03 -5.18 -21.22
C SER A 484 -22.54 -4.90 -19.80
N ASP A 485 -23.82 -4.55 -19.64
CA ASP A 485 -24.40 -4.26 -18.31
C ASP A 485 -24.42 -5.49 -17.37
N ASN A 486 -24.39 -6.69 -17.95
CA ASN A 486 -24.42 -7.96 -17.22
C ASN A 486 -23.03 -8.58 -17.03
N ASP A 487 -21.97 -7.96 -17.58
CA ASP A 487 -20.62 -8.48 -17.46
C ASP A 487 -20.12 -8.32 -16.02
N VAL A 488 -19.65 -9.43 -15.45
CA VAL A 488 -19.00 -9.44 -14.14
C VAL A 488 -17.52 -9.12 -14.33
N PHE A 489 -17.04 -8.07 -13.66
CA PHE A 489 -15.63 -7.70 -13.63
C PHE A 489 -15.08 -7.74 -12.20
N SER A 490 -13.76 -7.76 -12.11
CA SER A 490 -13.01 -7.59 -10.86
C SER A 490 -12.28 -6.26 -10.89
N LEU A 491 -12.59 -5.41 -9.93
CA LEU A 491 -11.87 -4.19 -9.63
C LEU A 491 -10.67 -4.53 -8.78
N ARG A 492 -9.50 -4.03 -9.13
CA ARG A 492 -8.29 -4.17 -8.30
C ARG A 492 -7.65 -2.81 -8.10
N SER A 493 -7.49 -2.42 -6.83
CA SER A 493 -6.76 -1.21 -6.44
C SER A 493 -5.55 -1.57 -5.59
N VAL A 494 -4.40 -0.96 -5.87
CA VAL A 494 -3.14 -1.15 -5.15
C VAL A 494 -2.60 0.21 -4.74
N VAL A 495 -2.20 0.38 -3.49
CA VAL A 495 -1.45 1.55 -3.01
C VAL A 495 -0.12 1.08 -2.43
N GLN A 496 0.97 1.69 -2.89
CA GLN A 496 2.32 1.47 -2.36
C GLN A 496 2.89 2.81 -1.86
N PRO A 497 3.68 2.84 -0.78
CA PRO A 497 4.16 4.07 -0.16
C PRO A 497 5.20 4.80 -1.01
N LEU A 498 5.91 4.10 -1.89
CA LEU A 498 6.92 4.66 -2.77
C LEU A 498 6.71 4.20 -4.21
N ALA A 499 6.91 5.11 -5.16
CA ALA A 499 6.81 4.78 -6.58
C ALA A 499 8.05 4.03 -7.09
N LEU A 500 7.82 3.10 -8.00
CA LEU A 500 8.89 2.34 -8.65
C LEU A 500 9.84 3.29 -9.41
N PRO A 501 11.15 3.01 -9.41
CA PRO A 501 12.11 3.80 -10.17
C PRO A 501 11.89 3.65 -11.69
N SER A 502 12.01 4.75 -12.44
CA SER A 502 12.04 4.71 -13.91
C SER A 502 13.30 4.00 -14.42
N ARG A 503 13.22 3.37 -15.61
CA ARG A 503 14.37 2.78 -16.30
C ARG A 503 15.31 3.83 -16.89
N THR A 504 14.75 4.96 -17.34
CA THR A 504 15.45 6.00 -18.10
C THR A 504 15.76 7.24 -17.27
N HIS A 505 15.01 7.46 -16.18
CA HIS A 505 15.07 8.70 -15.42
C HIS A 505 15.42 8.46 -13.95
N SER A 506 16.72 8.52 -13.64
CA SER A 506 17.27 8.44 -12.28
C SER A 506 16.95 9.65 -11.37
N GLN A 507 16.28 10.68 -11.91
CA GLN A 507 16.05 11.97 -11.25
C GLN A 507 14.59 12.25 -10.86
N VAL A 508 13.62 11.39 -11.25
CA VAL A 508 12.24 11.63 -10.81
C VAL A 508 12.15 11.29 -9.32
N ASN A 509 11.79 12.28 -8.50
CA ASN A 509 11.77 12.14 -7.06
C ASN A 509 10.56 11.30 -6.62
N THR A 510 10.66 9.98 -6.80
CA THR A 510 9.63 8.99 -6.43
C THR A 510 9.55 8.76 -4.92
N SER A 511 10.38 9.45 -4.14
CA SER A 511 10.58 9.20 -2.71
C SER A 511 9.55 9.86 -1.78
N MET A 512 8.66 10.71 -2.31
CA MET A 512 7.82 11.60 -1.50
C MET A 512 6.30 11.38 -1.67
N SER A 513 5.87 10.48 -2.56
CA SER A 513 4.45 10.17 -2.72
C SER A 513 4.18 8.68 -2.92
N ALA A 514 2.97 8.29 -2.55
CA ALA A 514 2.47 6.96 -2.82
C ALA A 514 2.29 6.72 -4.33
N MET A 515 2.36 5.45 -4.71
CA MET A 515 1.92 4.93 -6.00
C MET A 515 0.51 4.37 -5.84
N VAL A 516 -0.39 4.73 -6.74
CA VAL A 516 -1.78 4.26 -6.74
C VAL A 516 -2.05 3.59 -8.09
N SER A 517 -2.42 2.31 -8.08
CA SER A 517 -2.79 1.55 -9.27
C SER A 517 -4.25 1.14 -9.21
N PHE A 518 -4.90 1.17 -10.37
CA PHE A 518 -6.28 0.79 -10.51
C PHE A 518 -6.52 0.08 -11.83
N SER A 519 -7.09 -1.12 -11.76
CA SER A 519 -7.31 -1.98 -12.92
C SER A 519 -8.69 -2.62 -12.85
N VAL A 520 -9.37 -2.67 -13.99
CA VAL A 520 -10.63 -3.41 -14.18
C VAL A 520 -10.29 -4.68 -14.94
N LEU A 521 -10.57 -5.85 -14.38
CA LEU A 521 -10.17 -7.14 -14.93
C LEU A 521 -11.42 -7.94 -15.31
N ASN A 522 -11.41 -8.61 -16.46
CA ASN A 522 -12.49 -9.52 -16.84
C ASN A 522 -12.42 -10.86 -16.06
N SER A 523 -13.31 -11.80 -16.41
CA SER A 523 -13.34 -13.17 -15.87
C SER A 523 -12.01 -13.91 -16.03
N ASN A 524 -11.28 -13.65 -17.12
CA ASN A 524 -10.01 -14.30 -17.45
C ASN A 524 -8.80 -13.60 -16.80
N GLY A 525 -9.02 -12.52 -16.04
CA GLY A 525 -7.96 -11.75 -15.40
C GLY A 525 -7.21 -10.80 -16.33
N THR A 526 -7.69 -10.59 -17.56
CA THR A 526 -7.12 -9.60 -18.47
C THR A 526 -7.73 -8.22 -18.20
N GLU A 527 -6.91 -7.19 -18.29
CA GLU A 527 -7.35 -5.81 -18.07
C GLU A 527 -8.32 -5.34 -19.16
N ILE A 528 -9.38 -4.66 -18.73
CA ILE A 528 -10.38 -4.03 -19.56
C ILE A 528 -10.05 -2.54 -19.56
N PRO A 529 -9.71 -1.96 -20.73
CA PRO A 529 -9.43 -0.55 -20.80
C PRO A 529 -10.69 0.26 -20.50
N ILE A 530 -10.54 1.25 -19.62
CA ILE A 530 -11.57 2.24 -19.32
C ILE A 530 -11.05 3.58 -19.85
N HIS A 531 -11.84 4.21 -20.70
CA HIS A 531 -11.53 5.51 -21.27
C HIS A 531 -12.64 6.51 -20.97
N THR A 532 -12.25 7.76 -20.78
CA THR A 532 -13.16 8.90 -20.59
C THR A 532 -12.72 10.05 -21.50
N ASP A 533 -13.54 11.09 -21.59
CA ASP A 533 -13.17 12.35 -22.22
C ASP A 533 -12.62 13.34 -21.18
N GLU A 534 -12.10 14.49 -21.65
CA GLU A 534 -11.51 15.52 -20.78
C GLU A 534 -12.56 16.23 -19.92
N GLU A 535 -13.81 16.36 -20.39
CA GLU A 535 -14.91 16.98 -19.64
C GLU A 535 -15.37 16.10 -18.47
N HIS A 536 -15.28 14.77 -18.64
CA HIS A 536 -15.63 13.75 -17.66
C HIS A 536 -14.39 12.96 -17.24
N ALA A 537 -13.30 13.65 -16.93
CA ALA A 537 -12.07 13.01 -16.50
C ALA A 537 -12.24 12.24 -15.19
N ILE A 538 -11.46 11.18 -15.03
CA ILE A 538 -11.31 10.43 -13.78
C ILE A 538 -10.47 11.27 -12.83
N GLU A 539 -10.98 11.51 -11.62
CA GLU A 539 -10.29 12.24 -10.57
C GLU A 539 -9.56 11.27 -9.63
N ILE A 540 -8.29 11.52 -9.36
CA ILE A 540 -7.43 10.72 -8.50
C ILE A 540 -6.76 11.63 -7.48
N ILE A 541 -6.84 11.26 -6.20
CA ILE A 541 -6.09 11.89 -5.11
C ILE A 541 -4.96 10.93 -4.71
N ILE A 542 -3.73 11.39 -4.88
CA ILE A 542 -2.51 10.65 -4.53
C ILE A 542 -1.92 11.24 -3.24
N PRO A 543 -1.92 10.49 -2.12
CA PRO A 543 -1.36 10.98 -0.86
C PRO A 543 0.18 11.00 -0.92
N ARG A 544 0.77 11.90 -0.13
CA ARG A 544 2.21 12.01 0.08
C ARG A 544 2.66 11.19 1.29
N ASP A 545 3.97 11.03 1.43
CA ASP A 545 4.54 10.35 2.59
C ASP A 545 4.06 11.05 3.89
N PRO A 546 3.41 10.33 4.83
CA PRO A 546 2.94 10.92 6.09
C PRO A 546 4.07 11.46 6.97
N TYR A 547 5.33 11.03 6.75
CA TYR A 547 6.51 11.53 7.44
C TYR A 547 7.19 12.69 6.72
N PHE A 548 6.61 13.19 5.62
CA PHE A 548 7.12 14.35 4.90
C PHE A 548 7.14 15.59 5.80
N VAL A 549 8.33 16.13 6.03
CA VAL A 549 8.50 17.39 6.76
C VAL A 549 8.37 18.54 5.79
N MET A 550 7.27 19.28 5.93
CA MET A 550 6.99 20.47 5.14
C MET A 550 8.06 21.55 5.38
N PRO A 551 8.69 22.09 4.32
CA PRO A 551 9.66 23.17 4.48
C PRO A 551 9.03 24.45 5.04
N PRO A 552 9.77 25.21 5.85
CA PRO A 552 9.30 26.53 6.31
C PRO A 552 9.20 27.52 5.14
N MET A 553 8.39 28.56 5.31
CA MET A 553 8.35 29.69 4.37
C MET A 553 9.57 30.59 4.56
N THR A 554 10.06 31.17 3.46
CA THR A 554 11.17 32.14 3.48
C THR A 554 10.62 33.55 3.69
N LEU A 555 11.17 34.30 4.65
CA LEU A 555 10.80 35.70 4.89
C LEU A 555 11.53 36.62 3.90
N TYR A 556 10.79 37.51 3.24
CA TYR A 556 11.31 38.53 2.34
C TYR A 556 11.08 39.94 2.90
N ASN A 557 12.17 40.64 3.23
CA ASN A 557 12.17 41.97 3.85
C ASN A 557 12.02 43.10 2.82
N VAL A 558 10.90 43.12 2.10
CA VAL A 558 10.65 44.06 1.00
C VAL A 558 10.42 45.50 1.44
N THR A 559 10.02 45.74 2.69
CA THR A 559 9.83 47.09 3.24
C THR A 559 11.13 47.89 3.37
N SER A 560 12.27 47.19 3.45
CA SER A 560 13.59 47.80 3.58
C SER A 560 14.16 48.31 2.24
N LEU A 561 13.55 47.91 1.11
CA LEU A 561 13.98 48.27 -0.23
C LEU A 561 13.47 49.68 -0.57
N ARG A 562 14.37 50.67 -0.49
CA ARG A 562 14.06 52.08 -0.81
C ARG A 562 14.28 52.43 -2.28
N ASP A 563 14.27 51.45 -3.18
CA ASP A 563 14.54 51.73 -4.58
C ASP A 563 13.32 52.36 -5.27
N SER A 564 13.50 53.56 -5.78
CA SER A 564 12.44 54.45 -6.26
C SER A 564 11.88 54.08 -7.64
N LYS A 565 12.30 52.95 -8.22
CA LYS A 565 11.96 52.55 -9.59
C LYS A 565 11.24 51.19 -9.70
N GLN A 566 11.06 50.46 -8.61
CA GLN A 566 10.42 49.14 -8.66
C GLN A 566 8.90 49.23 -8.55
N GLN A 567 8.21 48.58 -9.48
CA GLN A 567 6.75 48.41 -9.44
C GLN A 567 6.34 47.06 -8.83
N PHE A 568 7.16 46.04 -9.02
CA PHE A 568 6.94 44.67 -8.55
C PHE A 568 8.22 44.13 -7.91
N TYR A 569 8.05 43.20 -6.97
CA TYR A 569 9.17 42.42 -6.45
C TYR A 569 9.16 41.03 -7.09
N PHE A 570 10.12 40.79 -7.98
CA PHE A 570 10.17 39.60 -8.83
C PHE A 570 10.94 38.44 -8.22
N HIS A 571 10.42 37.24 -8.49
CA HIS A 571 10.93 35.94 -8.10
C HIS A 571 11.08 35.08 -9.34
N LEU A 572 12.21 34.38 -9.44
CA LEU A 572 12.50 33.40 -10.49
C LEU A 572 12.43 31.99 -9.90
N ILE A 573 11.73 31.10 -10.60
CA ILE A 573 11.74 29.67 -10.34
C ILE A 573 12.15 28.95 -11.62
N ASN A 574 13.14 28.07 -11.48
CA ASN A 574 13.52 27.13 -12.52
C ASN A 574 12.63 25.88 -12.41
N ILE A 575 11.88 25.59 -13.47
CA ILE A 575 10.96 24.43 -13.56
C ILE A 575 11.52 23.29 -14.41
N THR A 576 12.63 23.48 -15.13
CA THR A 576 13.31 22.45 -15.95
C THR A 576 14.05 21.39 -15.14
N GLN A 577 14.06 21.47 -13.80
CA GLN A 577 14.79 20.53 -12.93
C GLN A 577 14.27 19.07 -12.98
N LEU A 578 13.24 18.76 -13.78
CA LEU A 578 12.56 17.47 -13.82
C LEU A 578 12.44 16.91 -15.25
N ASN A 579 13.56 16.69 -15.96
CA ASN A 579 13.64 16.12 -17.32
C ASN A 579 12.89 16.88 -18.43
N GLU A 580 13.40 16.82 -19.65
CA GLU A 580 12.90 17.64 -20.79
C GLU A 580 11.47 17.30 -21.26
N ASN A 581 10.88 16.17 -20.83
CA ASN A 581 9.58 15.68 -21.31
C ASN A 581 8.49 15.51 -20.23
N LEU A 582 8.78 15.78 -18.96
CA LEU A 582 7.79 15.64 -17.88
C LEU A 582 7.24 17.00 -17.46
N THR A 583 5.92 17.10 -17.36
CA THR A 583 5.23 18.35 -17.01
C THR A 583 4.95 18.43 -15.51
N VAL A 584 5.03 19.63 -14.94
CA VAL A 584 4.87 19.89 -13.49
C VAL A 584 3.98 21.11 -13.27
N SER A 585 3.11 21.08 -12.27
CA SER A 585 2.42 22.27 -11.79
C SER A 585 3.31 23.12 -10.90
N LEU A 586 2.95 24.40 -10.76
CA LEU A 586 3.55 25.30 -9.79
C LEU A 586 2.51 25.74 -8.76
N HIS A 587 2.91 25.69 -7.49
CA HIS A 587 2.13 26.18 -6.38
C HIS A 587 2.91 27.31 -5.68
N VAL A 588 2.23 28.44 -5.48
CA VAL A 588 2.76 29.63 -4.83
C VAL A 588 1.94 29.91 -3.59
N GLU A 589 2.62 29.97 -2.45
CA GLU A 589 2.03 30.25 -1.15
C GLU A 589 2.67 31.47 -0.53
N MET A 590 1.85 32.46 -0.21
CA MET A 590 2.29 33.73 0.33
C MET A 590 1.54 34.03 1.62
N ARG A 591 2.29 34.32 2.68
CA ARG A 591 1.74 34.81 3.95
C ARG A 591 2.18 36.26 4.14
N PRO A 592 1.28 37.25 4.01
CA PRO A 592 1.61 38.63 4.33
C PRO A 592 1.79 38.81 5.83
N SER A 593 2.76 39.61 6.25
CA SER A 593 2.91 39.98 7.67
C SER A 593 1.73 40.82 8.17
N ASN A 594 1.07 41.55 7.27
CA ASN A 594 -0.21 42.22 7.52
C ASN A 594 -1.33 41.58 6.68
N GLN A 595 -2.16 40.76 7.33
CA GLN A 595 -3.27 40.03 6.70
C GLN A 595 -4.41 40.92 6.15
N LYS A 596 -4.40 42.23 6.40
CA LYS A 596 -5.39 43.16 5.84
C LYS A 596 -5.06 43.61 4.41
N LEU A 597 -3.81 43.41 3.98
CA LEU A 597 -3.34 43.84 2.67
C LEU A 597 -3.74 42.83 1.60
N SER A 598 -3.97 43.35 0.39
CA SER A 598 -4.20 42.55 -0.80
C SER A 598 -3.06 42.75 -1.78
N TYR A 599 -2.77 41.76 -2.63
CA TYR A 599 -1.63 41.77 -3.52
C TYR A 599 -2.03 41.42 -4.96
N LEU A 600 -1.34 42.01 -5.93
CA LEU A 600 -1.37 41.62 -7.33
C LEU A 600 -0.17 40.72 -7.61
N LEU A 601 -0.44 39.50 -8.08
CA LEU A 601 0.56 38.60 -8.66
C LEU A 601 0.51 38.74 -10.18
N ILE A 602 1.66 38.92 -10.82
CA ILE A 602 1.83 38.80 -12.28
C ILE A 602 2.90 37.76 -12.57
N PHE A 603 2.87 37.12 -13.74
CA PHE A 603 3.94 36.22 -14.15
C PHE A 603 4.13 36.15 -15.65
N LYS A 604 5.34 35.75 -16.04
CA LYS A 604 5.77 35.46 -17.41
C LYS A 604 6.70 34.25 -17.40
N PHE A 605 6.60 33.42 -18.43
CA PHE A 605 7.47 32.27 -18.63
C PHE A 605 8.75 32.68 -19.36
N ASP A 606 9.86 32.04 -19.00
CA ASP A 606 11.17 32.09 -19.66
C ASP A 606 11.83 33.49 -19.76
N SER A 607 11.17 34.52 -19.24
CA SER A 607 11.60 35.91 -19.31
C SER A 607 10.93 36.76 -18.22
N GLU A 608 11.55 37.88 -17.87
CA GLU A 608 11.01 38.82 -16.89
C GLU A 608 9.83 39.63 -17.49
N PRO A 609 8.72 39.83 -16.76
CA PRO A 609 7.65 40.74 -17.18
C PRO A 609 8.21 42.16 -17.41
N PRO A 610 7.93 42.82 -18.55
CA PRO A 610 8.42 44.17 -18.78
C PRO A 610 7.79 45.16 -17.79
N LEU A 611 8.54 46.19 -17.38
CA LEU A 611 8.12 47.19 -16.38
C LEU A 611 7.06 48.20 -16.89
N ASN A 612 6.91 48.35 -18.20
CA ASN A 612 5.82 49.10 -18.83
C ASN A 612 4.84 48.06 -19.37
N ILE A 613 3.92 47.60 -18.53
CA ILE A 613 3.12 46.43 -18.85
C ILE A 613 1.95 46.84 -19.75
N GLU A 614 2.03 46.51 -21.04
CA GLU A 614 0.80 46.25 -21.80
C GLU A 614 0.31 44.83 -21.45
N ILE A 615 -1.01 44.63 -21.39
CA ILE A 615 -1.63 43.35 -20.98
C ILE A 615 -1.16 42.18 -21.84
N ASN A 616 -0.75 42.43 -23.09
CA ASN A 616 -0.25 41.43 -24.02
C ASN A 616 1.16 40.91 -23.68
N ASP A 617 1.88 41.55 -22.77
CA ASP A 617 3.27 41.21 -22.45
C ASP A 617 3.43 40.30 -21.24
N ILE A 618 2.34 39.91 -20.56
CA ILE A 618 2.35 38.97 -19.44
C ILE A 618 1.59 37.69 -19.80
N ASP A 619 2.01 36.55 -19.23
CA ASP A 619 1.31 35.28 -19.44
C ASP A 619 0.09 35.14 -18.53
N GLY A 620 0.08 35.82 -17.38
CA GLY A 620 -1.10 35.88 -16.52
C GLY A 620 -0.91 36.72 -15.27
N TRP A 621 -2.02 36.90 -14.55
CA TRP A 621 -2.09 37.65 -13.31
C TRP A 621 -3.18 37.09 -12.39
N TYR A 622 -3.10 37.43 -11.11
CA TYR A 622 -4.07 37.00 -10.10
C TYR A 622 -4.11 37.97 -8.91
N LEU A 623 -5.29 38.15 -8.31
CA LEU A 623 -5.48 39.00 -7.13
C LEU A 623 -5.55 38.14 -5.86
N LEU A 624 -4.63 38.41 -4.94
CA LEU A 624 -4.58 37.84 -3.60
C LEU A 624 -5.32 38.80 -2.65
N CYS A 625 -6.64 38.64 -2.56
CA CYS A 625 -7.51 39.51 -1.76
C CYS A 625 -7.53 39.09 -0.28
N SER A 626 -7.39 40.06 0.63
CA SER A 626 -7.44 39.83 2.08
C SER A 626 -8.77 39.22 2.56
N SER A 627 -9.87 39.45 1.84
CA SER A 627 -11.18 38.83 2.14
C SER A 627 -11.23 37.33 1.90
N ASN A 628 -10.36 36.79 1.03
CA ASN A 628 -10.33 35.38 0.64
C ASN A 628 -9.08 34.66 1.17
N ILE A 629 -8.44 35.23 2.20
CA ILE A 629 -7.32 34.56 2.86
C ILE A 629 -7.85 33.33 3.61
N ALA A 630 -7.15 32.21 3.50
CA ALA A 630 -7.50 31.00 4.25
C ALA A 630 -7.37 31.25 5.76
N SER A 631 -8.00 30.41 6.58
CA SER A 631 -8.00 30.56 8.05
C SER A 631 -6.60 30.54 8.68
N ASP A 632 -5.60 30.03 7.97
CA ASP A 632 -4.19 29.98 8.35
C ASP A 632 -3.39 31.24 7.93
N GLY A 633 -4.07 32.22 7.32
CA GLY A 633 -3.48 33.47 6.86
C GLY A 633 -2.60 33.32 5.62
N ILE A 634 -2.82 32.29 4.80
CA ILE A 634 -2.04 32.02 3.59
C ILE A 634 -2.87 32.28 2.34
N HIS A 635 -2.27 32.97 1.38
CA HIS A 635 -2.75 33.08 0.02
C HIS A 635 -2.12 31.99 -0.85
N THR A 636 -2.94 31.29 -1.63
CA THR A 636 -2.48 30.25 -2.55
C THR A 636 -2.80 30.64 -3.99
N TYR A 637 -1.84 30.39 -4.88
CA TYR A 637 -2.02 30.50 -6.32
C TYR A 637 -1.43 29.27 -7.01
N PHE A 638 -2.12 28.81 -8.05
CA PHE A 638 -1.85 27.55 -8.72
C PHE A 638 -1.76 27.75 -10.22
N ILE A 639 -0.71 27.18 -10.82
CA ILE A 639 -0.54 27.08 -12.27
C ILE A 639 -0.48 25.59 -12.61
N ASN A 640 -1.42 25.11 -13.41
CA ASN A 640 -1.46 23.71 -13.82
C ASN A 640 -0.29 23.34 -14.74
N ASN A 641 -0.04 22.04 -14.87
CA ASN A 641 1.06 21.48 -15.63
C ASN A 641 0.92 21.63 -17.17
N ASN A 642 -0.29 21.94 -17.67
CA ASN A 642 -0.49 22.23 -19.10
C ASN A 642 0.13 23.59 -19.47
N ARG A 643 0.00 24.59 -18.60
CA ARG A 643 0.56 25.94 -18.84
C ARG A 643 2.08 26.00 -18.73
N THR A 644 2.67 25.14 -17.91
CA THR A 644 4.12 25.03 -17.70
C THR A 644 4.79 24.06 -18.69
N ALA A 645 4.02 23.32 -19.48
CA ALA A 645 4.55 22.38 -20.45
C ALA A 645 5.49 23.07 -21.46
N GLY A 646 6.69 22.51 -21.65
CA GLY A 646 7.71 23.07 -22.54
C GLY A 646 8.36 24.37 -22.06
N ARG A 647 8.10 24.81 -20.82
CA ARG A 647 8.68 26.01 -20.22
C ARG A 647 9.86 25.64 -19.34
N GLN A 648 10.87 26.52 -19.27
CA GLN A 648 12.09 26.29 -18.48
C GLN A 648 12.06 27.04 -17.16
N SER A 649 11.46 28.23 -17.15
CA SER A 649 11.38 29.03 -15.94
C SER A 649 10.12 29.87 -15.91
N ILE A 650 9.81 30.37 -14.71
CA ILE A 650 8.76 31.34 -14.48
C ILE A 650 9.32 32.47 -13.64
N VAL A 651 9.06 33.70 -14.09
CA VAL A 651 9.30 34.91 -13.32
C VAL A 651 7.94 35.45 -12.89
N PHE A 652 7.73 35.58 -11.58
CA PHE A 652 6.49 36.14 -11.04
C PHE A 652 6.79 37.27 -10.06
N GLY A 653 5.95 38.29 -10.07
CA GLY A 653 6.11 39.49 -9.25
C GLY A 653 4.90 39.72 -8.36
N PHE A 654 5.15 40.19 -7.14
CA PHE A 654 4.11 40.71 -6.25
C PHE A 654 4.13 42.23 -6.23
N ARG A 655 2.97 42.84 -6.00
CA ARG A 655 2.78 44.26 -5.66
C ARG A 655 1.60 44.38 -4.69
N GLU A 656 1.71 45.17 -3.62
CA GLU A 656 0.54 45.44 -2.78
C GLU A 656 -0.47 46.30 -3.54
N LEU A 657 -1.76 46.05 -3.34
CA LEU A 657 -2.82 46.89 -3.86
C LEU A 657 -2.96 48.14 -2.98
N SER A 658 -3.07 49.31 -3.63
CA SER A 658 -3.40 50.56 -2.97
C SER A 658 -4.86 50.58 -2.49
N SER A 659 -5.19 51.47 -1.55
CA SER A 659 -6.55 51.60 -1.02
C SER A 659 -7.61 52.00 -2.06
N ASN A 660 -7.18 52.48 -3.24
CA ASN A 660 -8.06 52.87 -4.34
C ASN A 660 -8.25 51.74 -5.37
N GLU A 661 -7.43 50.68 -5.31
CA GLU A 661 -7.55 49.52 -6.19
C GLU A 661 -8.49 48.51 -5.54
N LEU A 662 -9.65 48.30 -6.17
CA LEU A 662 -10.61 47.30 -5.71
C LEU A 662 -10.06 45.89 -5.94
N CYS A 663 -10.04 45.08 -4.89
CA CYS A 663 -9.81 43.65 -5.01
C CYS A 663 -11.10 42.96 -5.45
N SER A 664 -11.46 43.13 -6.72
CA SER A 664 -12.65 42.52 -7.34
C SER A 664 -12.25 41.55 -8.44
N TYR A 665 -12.87 40.37 -8.45
CA TYR A 665 -12.66 39.35 -9.47
C TYR A 665 -13.32 39.69 -10.82
N ASP A 666 -14.16 40.72 -10.87
CA ASP A 666 -14.83 41.18 -12.10
C ASP A 666 -13.93 42.09 -12.97
N LEU A 667 -12.68 42.29 -12.57
CA LEU A 667 -11.71 43.09 -13.34
C LEU A 667 -11.30 42.34 -14.61
N LEU A 668 -11.64 42.90 -15.78
CA LEU A 668 -11.22 42.40 -17.10
C LEU A 668 -9.72 42.64 -17.36
N THR A 669 -9.09 43.53 -16.60
CA THR A 669 -7.69 43.95 -16.75
C THR A 669 -7.02 44.06 -15.39
N PRO A 670 -5.75 43.67 -15.25
CA PRO A 670 -5.02 43.83 -14.00
C PRO A 670 -4.93 45.33 -13.66
N PRO A 671 -5.05 45.72 -12.37
CA PRO A 671 -4.95 47.12 -11.95
C PRO A 671 -3.49 47.57 -11.99
N ILE A 672 -2.89 47.68 -13.17
CA ILE A 672 -1.48 48.05 -13.32
C ILE A 672 -1.37 49.57 -13.34
N SER A 673 -0.40 50.10 -12.60
CA SER A 673 -0.02 51.50 -12.59
C SER A 673 1.47 51.60 -12.85
N ASP A 674 1.87 52.46 -13.80
CA ASP A 674 3.27 52.69 -14.15
C ASP A 674 4.10 53.39 -13.06
N LYS A 675 3.45 53.74 -11.94
CA LYS A 675 4.09 54.41 -10.81
C LYS A 675 4.88 53.42 -9.95
N PRO A 676 6.08 53.81 -9.47
CA PRO A 676 6.82 53.04 -8.48
C PRO A 676 5.95 52.74 -7.26
N PHE A 677 6.14 51.56 -6.68
CA PHE A 677 5.34 51.09 -5.55
C PHE A 677 6.23 50.75 -4.35
N HIS A 678 5.83 51.20 -3.16
CA HIS A 678 6.53 50.90 -1.91
C HIS A 678 5.71 49.93 -1.06
N PHE A 679 6.31 48.78 -0.74
CA PHE A 679 5.71 47.80 0.16
C PHE A 679 5.58 48.37 1.57
N SER A 680 4.40 48.23 2.15
CA SER A 680 4.11 48.59 3.55
C SER A 680 4.26 47.41 4.50
N SER A 681 4.31 46.18 3.99
CA SER A 681 4.47 44.96 4.77
C SER A 681 5.40 43.96 4.10
N ASP A 682 6.25 43.32 4.92
CA ASP A 682 6.99 42.14 4.50
C ASP A 682 6.03 40.94 4.31
N TYR A 683 6.53 39.89 3.67
CA TYR A 683 5.79 38.64 3.51
C TYR A 683 6.70 37.42 3.56
N GLN A 684 6.10 36.28 3.87
CA GLN A 684 6.73 34.98 3.74
C GLN A 684 6.25 34.29 2.47
N LEU A 685 7.15 33.63 1.76
CA LEU A 685 6.85 32.95 0.50
C LEU A 685 7.37 31.52 0.56
N ARG A 686 6.58 30.61 -0.01
CA ARG A 686 6.97 29.24 -0.27
C ARG A 686 6.41 28.80 -1.62
N THR A 687 7.23 28.08 -2.36
CA THR A 687 6.90 27.59 -3.69
C THR A 687 7.30 26.13 -3.83
N PHE A 688 6.45 25.36 -4.47
CA PHE A 688 6.70 23.94 -4.72
C PHE A 688 6.12 23.53 -6.07
N THR A 689 6.68 22.47 -6.64
CA THR A 689 6.14 21.84 -7.84
C THR A 689 5.52 20.50 -7.49
N SER A 690 4.48 20.14 -8.22
CA SER A 690 3.87 18.82 -8.15
C SER A 690 3.59 18.29 -9.54
N ALA A 691 3.50 16.98 -9.72
CA ALA A 691 3.16 16.40 -11.01
C ALA A 691 2.41 15.10 -10.84
N CYS A 692 1.59 14.78 -11.83
CA CYS A 692 0.91 13.51 -11.96
C CYS A 692 1.59 12.74 -13.08
N TYR A 693 1.94 11.48 -12.82
CA TYR A 693 2.55 10.61 -13.81
C TYR A 693 1.86 9.26 -13.86
N TYR A 694 1.86 8.63 -15.03
CA TYR A 694 1.36 7.27 -15.23
C TYR A 694 2.44 6.35 -15.79
N LEU A 695 2.32 5.06 -15.51
CA LEU A 695 3.24 4.04 -16.02
C LEU A 695 2.76 3.53 -17.38
N ASP A 696 3.56 3.71 -18.42
CA ASP A 696 3.24 3.23 -19.76
C ASP A 696 3.51 1.71 -19.93
N SER A 697 3.18 1.18 -21.11
CA SER A 697 3.43 -0.24 -21.45
C SER A 697 4.91 -0.64 -21.46
N ASN A 698 5.82 0.32 -21.60
CA ASN A 698 7.27 0.10 -21.55
C ASN A 698 7.81 0.09 -20.11
N ASN A 699 6.97 0.41 -19.13
CA ASN A 699 7.28 0.68 -17.72
C ASN A 699 8.13 1.95 -17.53
N ASP A 700 7.85 2.98 -18.32
CA ASP A 700 8.41 4.30 -18.15
C ASP A 700 7.31 5.27 -17.68
N TRP A 701 7.71 6.23 -16.83
CA TRP A 701 6.79 7.23 -16.28
C TRP A 701 6.56 8.33 -17.30
N GLN A 702 5.29 8.60 -17.58
CA GLN A 702 4.84 9.59 -18.55
C GLN A 702 3.92 10.62 -17.88
N SER A 703 3.79 11.79 -18.50
CA SER A 703 2.97 12.90 -17.98
C SER A 703 1.90 13.40 -18.94
N ASP A 704 1.87 12.88 -20.16
CA ASP A 704 0.90 13.26 -21.18
C ASP A 704 -0.52 12.80 -20.80
N GLY A 705 -1.51 13.61 -21.16
CA GLY A 705 -2.93 13.34 -20.85
C GLY A 705 -3.29 13.43 -19.36
N LEU A 706 -2.36 13.85 -18.49
CA LEU A 706 -2.59 14.06 -17.06
C LEU A 706 -2.61 15.55 -16.72
N LEU A 707 -3.58 15.96 -15.90
CA LEU A 707 -3.69 17.33 -15.39
C LEU A 707 -3.62 17.34 -13.87
N VAL A 708 -2.74 18.16 -13.32
CA VAL A 708 -2.75 18.46 -11.88
C VAL A 708 -3.92 19.39 -11.58
N GLY A 709 -4.64 19.08 -10.51
CA GLY A 709 -5.78 19.85 -10.04
C GLY A 709 -5.45 20.86 -8.94
N PRO A 710 -6.31 21.89 -8.75
CA PRO A 710 -6.10 22.97 -7.80
C PRO A 710 -6.21 22.54 -6.32
N MET A 711 -6.77 21.36 -6.02
CA MET A 711 -6.84 20.85 -4.64
C MET A 711 -5.51 20.22 -4.17
N THR A 712 -4.48 20.23 -5.01
CA THR A 712 -3.12 19.77 -4.67
C THR A 712 -2.51 20.66 -3.58
N ASN A 713 -1.96 20.03 -2.55
CA ASN A 713 -1.38 20.68 -1.37
C ASN A 713 -0.16 19.88 -0.86
N HIS A 714 0.35 20.19 0.34
CA HIS A 714 1.53 19.55 0.91
C HIS A 714 1.38 18.06 1.23
N TYR A 715 0.15 17.57 1.35
CA TYR A 715 -0.17 16.22 1.80
C TYR A 715 -0.70 15.33 0.67
N GLN A 716 -1.16 15.91 -0.43
CA GLN A 716 -1.75 15.15 -1.53
C GLN A 716 -1.72 15.92 -2.85
N THR A 717 -1.78 15.17 -3.95
CA THR A 717 -1.87 15.70 -5.31
C THR A 717 -3.16 15.23 -5.95
N GLN A 718 -3.93 16.17 -6.50
CA GLN A 718 -5.12 15.91 -7.29
C GLN A 718 -4.70 15.76 -8.75
N CYS A 719 -5.12 14.67 -9.38
CA CYS A 719 -4.81 14.32 -10.76
C CYS A 719 -6.11 14.07 -11.51
N PHE A 720 -6.20 14.55 -12.75
CA PHE A 720 -7.25 14.21 -13.70
C PHE A 720 -6.65 13.42 -14.86
N THR A 721 -7.31 12.33 -15.24
CA THR A 721 -6.88 11.42 -16.31
C THR A 721 -8.06 10.93 -17.13
N THR A 722 -7.80 10.53 -18.37
CA THR A 722 -8.79 9.93 -19.28
C THR A 722 -8.70 8.41 -19.35
N HIS A 723 -7.79 7.80 -18.59
CA HIS A 723 -7.53 6.36 -18.63
C HIS A 723 -7.08 5.84 -17.25
N LEU A 724 -7.24 4.54 -17.00
CA LEU A 724 -6.85 3.88 -15.74
C LEU A 724 -5.60 3.03 -15.93
N THR A 725 -4.59 3.27 -15.09
CA THR A 725 -3.32 2.52 -15.07
C THR A 725 -2.72 2.54 -13.64
N THR A 726 -1.39 2.71 -13.54
CA THR A 726 -0.66 2.96 -12.32
C THR A 726 -0.15 4.38 -12.33
N PHE A 727 -0.44 5.12 -11.27
CA PHE A 727 -0.12 6.53 -11.12
C PHE A 727 0.81 6.77 -9.93
N PHE A 728 1.59 7.84 -10.00
CA PHE A 728 2.22 8.42 -8.82
C PHE A 728 2.28 9.94 -8.95
N SER A 729 2.56 10.58 -7.81
CA SER A 729 2.79 12.01 -7.74
C SER A 729 4.27 12.31 -7.52
N ALA A 730 4.84 13.25 -8.26
CA ALA A 730 6.10 13.87 -7.88
C ALA A 730 5.88 15.15 -7.08
N TYR A 731 6.81 15.42 -6.18
CA TYR A 731 6.89 16.64 -5.41
C TYR A 731 8.34 17.12 -5.35
N SER A 732 8.52 18.42 -5.53
CA SER A 732 9.81 19.07 -5.30
C SER A 732 9.62 20.43 -4.66
N ASN A 733 10.50 20.74 -3.70
CA ASN A 733 10.64 22.12 -3.26
C ASN A 733 11.29 22.91 -4.39
N ALA A 734 10.67 24.01 -4.77
CA ALA A 734 11.13 24.85 -5.88
C ALA A 734 11.47 26.24 -5.32
N PRO A 735 12.59 26.39 -4.58
CA PRO A 735 12.91 27.65 -3.94
C PRO A 735 13.06 28.75 -4.99
N SER A 736 12.40 29.89 -4.75
CA SER A 736 12.52 31.07 -5.59
C SER A 736 13.80 31.86 -5.29
N THR A 737 14.48 32.31 -6.33
CA THR A 737 15.55 33.30 -6.24
C THR A 737 15.05 34.67 -6.67
N VAL A 738 15.62 35.74 -6.11
CA VAL A 738 15.30 37.11 -6.52
C VAL A 738 16.10 37.44 -7.78
N THR A 739 15.48 38.06 -8.79
CA THR A 739 16.18 38.44 -10.03
C THR A 739 17.11 39.64 -9.80
N GLU A 740 18.38 39.56 -10.27
CA GLU A 740 19.42 40.59 -10.05
C GLU A 740 19.14 41.94 -10.76
N ASN A 741 18.20 42.00 -11.69
CA ASN A 741 17.79 43.26 -12.34
C ASN A 741 17.07 44.24 -11.38
N ALA A 742 16.78 43.80 -10.16
CA ALA A 742 16.22 44.61 -9.07
C ALA A 742 17.28 45.12 -8.06
N MET A 743 18.58 44.91 -8.27
CA MET A 743 19.63 45.36 -7.33
C MET A 743 20.88 45.95 -8.00
N LEU A 744 20.75 47.03 -8.76
CA LEU A 744 21.91 47.85 -9.12
C LEU A 744 21.72 49.32 -8.72
N PRO A 745 22.41 49.80 -7.68
CA PRO A 745 22.83 51.20 -7.62
C PRO A 745 24.08 51.37 -8.50
N VAL A 746 24.00 52.30 -9.44
CA VAL A 746 25.14 52.77 -10.23
C VAL A 746 26.09 53.58 -9.33
N ASN A 747 27.34 53.12 -9.27
CA ASN A 747 28.59 53.78 -8.86
C ASN A 747 28.74 54.28 -7.41
N ASP A 748 29.67 53.67 -6.69
CA ASP A 748 30.82 54.42 -6.17
C ASP A 748 32.11 53.56 -6.25
N GLN A 749 33.17 54.18 -6.76
CA GLN A 749 34.50 53.60 -6.85
C GLN A 749 35.06 53.35 -5.45
N ILE A 750 35.31 52.08 -5.10
CA ILE A 750 36.31 51.73 -4.09
C ILE A 750 37.23 50.67 -4.66
N ASN A 751 38.43 51.12 -5.05
CA ASN A 751 39.60 50.29 -5.24
C ASN A 751 39.91 49.51 -3.95
N VAL A 752 39.70 48.20 -3.95
CA VAL A 752 40.49 47.28 -3.12
C VAL A 752 40.86 46.09 -4.00
N GLY A 753 42.12 46.05 -4.42
CA GLY A 753 42.67 44.91 -5.14
C GLY A 753 42.77 43.69 -4.25
N MET A 754 42.35 42.54 -4.77
CA MET A 754 42.91 41.24 -4.40
C MET A 754 43.08 40.40 -5.66
N ASN A 755 44.34 40.16 -6.00
CA ASN A 755 44.81 39.23 -7.01
C ASN A 755 44.31 37.81 -6.72
N PHE A 756 43.69 37.18 -7.72
CA PHE A 756 43.81 35.73 -7.90
C PHE A 756 44.40 35.47 -9.28
N SER A 757 45.71 35.23 -9.27
CA SER A 757 46.48 34.70 -10.40
C SER A 757 46.00 33.28 -10.71
N SER A 758 45.49 33.09 -11.92
CA SER A 758 45.31 31.78 -12.55
C SER A 758 46.67 31.18 -12.90
N SER A 759 47.11 30.16 -12.17
CA SER A 759 48.22 29.30 -12.60
C SER A 759 47.69 28.14 -13.44
N PHE A 760 47.58 28.36 -14.75
CA PHE A 760 47.67 27.29 -15.74
C PHE A 760 49.16 27.04 -15.99
N HIS A 761 49.64 25.82 -15.73
CA HIS A 761 50.96 25.37 -16.17
C HIS A 761 50.78 24.36 -17.28
N SER A 762 51.17 24.77 -18.49
CA SER A 762 51.52 23.91 -19.60
C SER A 762 53.03 23.73 -19.62
N CYS A 763 53.52 22.50 -19.76
CA CYS A 763 54.82 22.24 -20.38
C CYS A 763 54.66 21.05 -21.34
N HIS A 764 54.95 21.32 -22.61
CA HIS A 764 55.42 20.36 -23.60
C HIS A 764 56.72 19.71 -23.15
N ASP A 765 56.97 18.48 -23.57
CA ASP A 765 58.20 18.13 -24.29
C ASP A 765 57.93 16.88 -25.16
N ASP A 766 58.36 16.98 -26.41
CA ASP A 766 58.49 15.90 -27.39
C ASP A 766 59.66 14.97 -27.03
N ASP A 767 59.53 13.67 -27.32
CA ASP A 767 60.43 12.95 -28.25
C ASP A 767 60.31 11.42 -28.11
N ASP A 768 59.98 10.82 -29.25
CA ASP A 768 60.56 9.63 -29.86
C ASP A 768 60.59 8.23 -29.18
N ASN A 769 60.27 7.29 -30.07
CA ASN A 769 60.87 5.97 -30.27
C ASN A 769 60.21 4.71 -29.64
N ASN A 770 59.58 4.00 -30.59
CA ASN A 770 59.89 2.62 -30.99
C ASN A 770 59.24 1.43 -30.27
N ASN A 771 58.61 0.65 -31.16
CA ASN A 771 58.68 -0.81 -31.29
C ASN A 771 57.79 -1.71 -30.42
N ASN A 772 56.87 -2.32 -31.17
CA ASN A 772 56.77 -3.77 -31.39
C ASN A 772 55.79 -4.59 -30.52
N THR A 773 54.80 -5.07 -31.28
CA THR A 773 54.38 -6.47 -31.43
C THR A 773 53.52 -7.14 -30.36
N HIS A 774 52.36 -7.62 -30.85
CA HIS A 774 51.73 -8.94 -30.65
C HIS A 774 51.57 -9.44 -29.20
N ILE A 775 50.39 -9.89 -28.75
CA ILE A 775 49.79 -11.18 -29.10
C ILE A 775 48.35 -11.22 -28.51
N SER A 776 47.43 -11.79 -29.29
CA SER A 776 46.15 -12.49 -29.00
C SER A 776 45.83 -12.86 -27.55
N ALA A 777 44.62 -13.15 -27.06
CA ALA A 777 43.23 -13.23 -27.52
C ALA A 777 42.43 -13.85 -26.33
N ILE A 778 41.11 -14.00 -26.54
CA ILE A 778 40.18 -14.97 -25.90
C ILE A 778 39.38 -14.48 -24.68
N GLN A 779 38.10 -14.22 -24.98
CA GLN A 779 36.86 -14.61 -24.27
C GLN A 779 36.89 -14.85 -22.76
N ARG A 780 36.05 -14.09 -22.04
CA ARG A 780 34.76 -14.58 -21.54
C ARG A 780 33.77 -13.43 -21.37
#